data_AF-A0A428NG33-F1
#
_entry.id   AF-A0A428NG33-F1
#
_cell.length_a   1.000
_cell.length_b   1.000
_cell.length_c   1.000
_cell.angle_alpha   90.00
_cell.angle_beta   90.00
_cell.angle_gamma   90.00
#
_symmetry.space_group_name_H-M   'P 1'
#
loop_
_entity.id
_entity.type
_entity.pdbx_description
1 polymer ?
#
loop_
_entity_poly.entity_id
_entity_poly.type
_entity_poly.pdbx_seq_one_letter_code
_entity_poly.pdbx_strand_id
1 'polypeptide(L)'
;KIKRCYQEAPLSPAQLSGPSYSNFIRYLAGIHLDQAREFWKSHLSNVSAQHFPRLPSPDYQASASSMMIHKTDLIRQSGSEITTATRIRTAWALTVSTYSAADDVVFWETVTGRDAPVPGIEEMVGVTLATVPMRMMLEPSKTVAELLCYVQAQSAAVRTHQHTGIQYIRRINVDTALACGAQNLVAINHGSRESTDSFWDEETNEMAGTNFYSYPLMLSCHIGDGELETVVHFDPGVISVSQMQRVMDQFALMLESVSSSELMNEKVEDLSILTPNDLQTLQDMNHAETPLVDRLIHHVIQDRGIIQAQDKLAIHAWDQDLTYAQLDSQSTRLACVLVENGVGASSIVPFCMEKSSLVVVSILAILKCSAAFVPLDPAHPDARIRDILVDVDATVVLCSPQYAGRLGNLRAKAVQVSQTIIHDIPPCKQPAVSISTNSPAYIIFTSGTTGKPKGTIVGHSAFCTGATAHGLAMGMDESSRVLQFASYTFDASIMEMLTTLIHGGTVCVPSDEERMGDLAGAIGRMHVNWALLTPSVAQLIQPSLVPELRTLVLGGEAMSSAHISSWASSVQLMNAYGPSETSIIAAVNPAVTLTSGPSNIGRAVGGLCWVVDATNHDRLAPIGVVGELLVEGPIIAQGYLKNPQKSAESFITNPRWCNKSPSPSTSPKRRFYKTGDLVKLDEDGCILFQGRKDNQVKVNGQRLELSEVEHHLSADPAIQHGLAAVPSSGPFKGRLVVILSLQSLVGTKQEMAGGEKMQIVGQYASPQLTGIRERLGRHLAAWMIPSSWIVVNRICLLPSGKLDRRRAVNW
;
A
#
# COMPACT_ATOMS: atom_id res chain seq x y z
N LYS A 1 -30.83 27.47 41.91
CA LYS A 1 -30.78 27.81 43.36
C LYS A 1 -29.88 29.01 43.64
N ILE A 2 -28.61 29.02 43.20
CA ILE A 2 -27.69 30.15 43.45
C ILE A 2 -28.23 31.49 42.91
N LYS A 3 -28.66 31.54 41.64
CA LYS A 3 -29.31 32.74 41.07
C LYS A 3 -30.45 33.30 41.92
N ARG A 4 -31.32 32.44 42.45
CA ARG A 4 -32.42 32.82 43.35
C ARG A 4 -31.93 33.35 44.70
N CYS A 5 -30.86 32.81 45.26
CA CYS A 5 -30.26 33.38 46.48
C CYS A 5 -29.71 34.80 46.27
N TYR A 6 -29.31 35.15 45.04
CA TYR A 6 -28.84 36.50 44.69
C TYR A 6 -29.99 37.46 44.31
N GLN A 7 -31.09 36.95 43.75
CA GLN A 7 -32.19 37.77 43.20
C GLN A 7 -33.44 37.86 44.12
N GLU A 8 -33.66 36.89 45.00
CA GLU A 8 -34.84 36.79 45.88
C GLU A 8 -34.42 36.77 47.38
N ALA A 9 -35.40 36.68 48.29
CA ALA A 9 -35.19 36.48 49.71
C ALA A 9 -34.42 35.17 50.03
N PRO A 10 -33.71 35.06 51.17
CA PRO A 10 -32.90 33.89 51.51
C PRO A 10 -33.73 32.60 51.50
N LEU A 11 -33.29 31.63 50.69
CA LEU A 11 -33.87 30.29 50.64
C LEU A 11 -33.64 29.56 51.98
N SER A 12 -34.67 28.93 52.52
CA SER A 12 -34.56 28.11 53.73
C SER A 12 -33.64 26.89 53.50
N PRO A 13 -33.05 26.30 54.56
CA PRO A 13 -32.24 25.09 54.44
C PRO A 13 -32.96 23.92 53.76
N ALA A 14 -34.28 23.80 53.96
CA ALA A 14 -35.11 22.80 53.29
C ALA A 14 -35.19 23.04 51.77
N GLN A 15 -35.29 24.31 51.33
CA GLN A 15 -35.29 24.70 49.92
C GLN A 15 -33.91 24.57 49.26
N LEU A 16 -32.84 24.64 50.05
CA LEU A 16 -31.47 24.43 49.59
C LEU A 16 -31.10 22.94 49.54
N SER A 17 -31.64 22.14 50.45
CA SER A 17 -31.39 20.70 50.52
C SER A 17 -31.79 20.00 49.20
N GLY A 18 -30.95 19.06 48.78
CA GLY A 18 -31.16 18.22 47.61
C GLY A 18 -30.89 16.76 47.97
N PRO A 19 -31.13 15.83 47.03
CA PRO A 19 -30.89 14.41 47.23
C PRO A 19 -29.43 14.14 47.67
N SER A 20 -29.25 13.30 48.70
CA SER A 20 -27.93 13.00 49.24
C SER A 20 -27.10 12.16 48.27
N TYR A 21 -25.86 12.59 47.99
CA TYR A 21 -24.91 11.82 47.18
C TYR A 21 -24.63 10.41 47.76
N SER A 22 -24.79 10.22 49.06
CA SER A 22 -24.68 8.90 49.70
C SER A 22 -25.68 7.87 49.15
N ASN A 23 -26.82 8.31 48.60
CA ASN A 23 -27.78 7.42 47.95
C ASN A 23 -27.21 6.84 46.64
N PHE A 24 -26.46 7.64 45.89
CA PHE A 24 -25.76 7.16 44.70
C PHE A 24 -24.61 6.22 45.07
N ILE A 25 -23.82 6.54 46.11
CA ILE A 25 -22.79 5.62 46.62
C ILE A 25 -23.40 4.28 47.07
N ARG A 26 -24.57 4.31 47.74
CA ARG A 26 -25.28 3.09 48.13
C ARG A 26 -25.71 2.27 46.90
N TYR A 27 -26.18 2.93 45.84
CA TYR A 27 -26.48 2.27 44.58
C TYR A 27 -25.22 1.63 43.97
N LEU A 28 -24.09 2.35 43.90
CA LEU A 28 -22.82 1.80 43.39
C LEU A 28 -22.34 0.59 44.19
N ALA A 29 -22.44 0.64 45.52
CA ALA A 29 -22.07 -0.47 46.40
C ALA A 29 -22.98 -1.71 46.22
N GLY A 30 -24.18 -1.52 45.66
CA GLY A 30 -25.13 -2.60 45.34
C GLY A 30 -24.95 -3.22 43.96
N ILE A 31 -24.02 -2.73 43.13
CA ILE A 31 -23.78 -3.29 41.79
C ILE A 31 -23.19 -4.70 41.90
N HIS A 32 -23.86 -5.68 41.28
CA HIS A 32 -23.37 -7.06 41.19
C HIS A 32 -22.19 -7.17 40.21
N LEU A 33 -20.96 -7.14 40.74
CA LEU A 33 -19.75 -7.16 39.92
C LEU A 33 -19.63 -8.38 39.00
N ASP A 34 -20.12 -9.56 39.40
CA ASP A 34 -20.09 -10.75 38.55
C ASP A 34 -20.98 -10.62 37.32
N GLN A 35 -22.16 -10.01 37.45
CA GLN A 35 -23.06 -9.73 36.33
C GLN A 35 -22.45 -8.71 35.38
N ALA A 36 -21.87 -7.64 35.93
CA ALA A 36 -21.15 -6.64 35.14
C ALA A 36 -19.96 -7.27 34.41
N ARG A 37 -19.19 -8.14 35.08
CA ARG A 37 -18.05 -8.84 34.49
C ARG A 37 -18.46 -9.72 33.31
N GLU A 38 -19.50 -10.55 33.45
CA GLU A 38 -19.97 -11.40 32.36
C GLU A 38 -20.57 -10.58 31.21
N PHE A 39 -21.28 -9.49 31.50
CA PHE A 39 -21.73 -8.55 30.47
C PHE A 39 -20.56 -7.99 29.65
N TRP A 40 -19.57 -7.37 30.29
CA TRP A 40 -18.44 -6.76 29.58
C TRP A 40 -17.60 -7.77 28.82
N LYS A 41 -17.40 -8.96 29.41
CA LYS A 41 -16.71 -10.07 28.75
C LYS A 41 -17.44 -10.51 27.49
N SER A 42 -18.77 -10.59 27.50
CA SER A 42 -19.58 -10.95 26.34
C SER A 42 -19.62 -9.82 25.31
N HIS A 43 -19.91 -8.58 25.74
CA HIS A 43 -20.08 -7.41 24.87
C HIS A 43 -18.79 -7.07 24.10
N LEU A 44 -17.63 -7.22 24.73
CA LEU A 44 -16.33 -6.90 24.14
C LEU A 44 -15.59 -8.14 23.58
N SER A 45 -16.25 -9.30 23.49
CA SER A 45 -15.61 -10.55 23.07
C SER A 45 -15.15 -10.55 21.61
N ASN A 46 -13.97 -11.13 21.32
CA ASN A 46 -13.40 -11.22 19.97
C ASN A 46 -13.29 -9.85 19.28
N VAL A 47 -12.94 -8.80 20.02
CA VAL A 47 -12.73 -7.47 19.43
C VAL A 47 -11.55 -7.51 18.44
N SER A 48 -11.81 -6.98 17.25
CA SER A 48 -10.86 -6.92 16.13
C SER A 48 -10.61 -5.49 15.66
N ALA A 49 -11.22 -4.52 16.34
CA ALA A 49 -11.16 -3.10 16.02
C ALA A 49 -9.73 -2.56 15.96
N GLN A 50 -9.42 -1.80 14.92
CA GLN A 50 -8.26 -0.93 14.90
C GLN A 50 -8.61 0.40 15.56
N HIS A 51 -7.75 0.88 16.45
CA HIS A 51 -8.01 2.15 17.14
C HIS A 51 -7.83 3.34 16.20
N PHE A 52 -8.81 4.23 16.21
CA PHE A 52 -8.78 5.51 15.55
C PHE A 52 -8.70 6.65 16.59
N PRO A 53 -7.85 7.67 16.38
CA PRO A 53 -6.77 7.67 15.39
C PRO A 53 -5.66 6.68 15.75
N ARG A 54 -4.88 6.28 14.74
CA ARG A 54 -3.68 5.47 14.97
C ARG A 54 -2.55 6.39 15.44
N LEU A 55 -1.93 6.04 16.57
CA LEU A 55 -0.79 6.80 17.09
C LEU A 55 0.45 6.65 16.19
N PRO A 56 1.32 7.68 16.11
CA PRO A 56 2.56 7.63 15.32
C PRO A 56 3.52 6.51 15.75
N SER A 57 3.58 6.22 17.05
CA SER A 57 4.37 5.13 17.61
C SER A 57 3.68 4.56 18.87
N PRO A 58 4.02 3.32 19.30
CA PRO A 58 3.45 2.72 20.51
C PRO A 58 3.71 3.51 21.79
N ASP A 59 4.83 4.22 21.85
CA ASP A 59 5.27 5.01 23.02
C ASP A 59 4.85 6.49 22.92
N TYR A 60 4.10 6.86 21.88
CA TYR A 60 3.67 8.24 21.67
C TYR A 60 2.70 8.68 22.78
N GLN A 61 3.00 9.81 23.42
CA GLN A 61 2.12 10.42 24.41
C GLN A 61 1.23 11.46 23.75
N ALA A 62 -0.05 11.14 23.64
CA ALA A 62 -1.04 12.04 23.06
C ALA A 62 -1.23 13.30 23.92
N SER A 63 -1.39 14.43 23.24
CA SER A 63 -1.68 15.74 23.81
C SER A 63 -2.65 16.49 22.91
N ALA A 64 -3.94 16.51 23.27
CA ALA A 64 -4.95 17.25 22.52
C ALA A 64 -4.83 18.78 22.75
N SER A 65 -3.87 19.39 22.05
CA SER A 65 -3.51 20.81 22.19
C SER A 65 -4.24 21.73 21.21
N SER A 66 -4.90 21.17 20.18
CA SER A 66 -5.72 21.92 19.23
C SER A 66 -7.21 21.75 19.50
N MET A 67 -8.00 22.75 19.07
CA MET A 67 -9.46 22.77 19.17
C MET A 67 -10.05 23.22 17.84
N MET A 68 -11.19 22.64 17.45
CA MET A 68 -12.07 23.19 16.41
C MET A 68 -13.54 23.05 16.81
N ILE A 69 -14.40 23.91 16.26
CA ILE A 69 -15.85 23.82 16.41
C ILE A 69 -16.45 23.52 15.05
N HIS A 70 -17.27 22.47 14.98
CA HIS A 70 -18.00 22.07 13.78
C HIS A 70 -19.50 22.12 14.04
N LYS A 71 -20.27 22.64 13.09
CA LYS A 71 -21.71 22.82 13.19
C LYS A 71 -22.41 22.05 12.09
N THR A 72 -23.46 21.32 12.44
CA THR A 72 -24.24 20.52 11.48
C THR A 72 -25.72 20.61 11.81
N ASP A 73 -26.55 20.80 10.80
CA ASP A 73 -28.00 20.82 10.98
C ASP A 73 -28.54 19.44 11.38
N LEU A 74 -29.45 19.40 12.35
CA LEU A 74 -30.12 18.18 12.78
C LEU A 74 -31.50 18.06 12.14
N ILE A 75 -31.63 17.12 11.21
CA ILE A 75 -32.92 16.77 10.62
C ILE A 75 -33.71 15.92 11.63
N ARG A 76 -34.70 16.54 12.29
CA ARG A 76 -35.62 15.83 13.19
C ARG A 76 -36.67 15.08 12.38
N GLN A 77 -36.63 13.75 12.42
CA GLN A 77 -37.72 12.93 11.89
C GLN A 77 -38.87 12.86 12.90
N SER A 78 -39.99 13.52 12.58
CA SER A 78 -41.22 13.41 13.38
C SER A 78 -41.73 11.97 13.39
N GLY A 79 -41.98 11.41 14.59
CA GLY A 79 -42.57 10.07 14.75
C GLY A 79 -41.58 8.89 14.78
N SER A 80 -40.26 9.13 14.74
CA SER A 80 -39.26 8.07 14.91
C SER A 80 -38.97 7.80 16.40
N GLU A 81 -38.92 6.53 16.81
CA GLU A 81 -38.47 6.11 18.14
C GLU A 81 -36.94 6.17 18.32
N ILE A 82 -36.20 6.46 17.24
CA ILE A 82 -34.74 6.58 17.26
C ILE A 82 -34.33 7.95 17.78
N THR A 83 -33.59 7.95 18.89
CA THR A 83 -33.09 9.16 19.54
C THR A 83 -32.00 9.86 18.72
N THR A 84 -31.92 11.20 18.81
CA THR A 84 -30.83 11.99 18.20
C THR A 84 -29.45 11.50 18.65
N ALA A 85 -29.30 11.15 19.94
CA ALA A 85 -28.05 10.59 20.46
C ALA A 85 -27.65 9.28 19.75
N THR A 86 -28.62 8.42 19.40
CA THR A 86 -28.35 7.20 18.61
C THR A 86 -27.88 7.54 17.20
N ARG A 87 -28.46 8.55 16.55
CA ARG A 87 -28.01 9.00 15.22
C ARG A 87 -26.58 9.54 15.26
N ILE A 88 -26.26 10.36 16.26
CA ILE A 88 -24.89 10.86 16.50
C ILE A 88 -23.90 9.72 16.73
N ARG A 89 -24.23 8.76 17.60
CA ARG A 89 -23.40 7.57 17.86
C ARG A 89 -23.17 6.75 16.58
N THR A 90 -24.22 6.55 15.79
CA THR A 90 -24.17 5.77 14.55
C THR A 90 -23.32 6.47 13.50
N ALA A 91 -23.51 7.79 13.32
CA ALA A 91 -22.70 8.60 12.41
C ALA A 91 -21.22 8.56 12.80
N TRP A 92 -20.91 8.70 14.09
CA TRP A 92 -19.53 8.61 14.57
C TRP A 92 -18.92 7.23 14.35
N ALA A 93 -19.68 6.17 14.61
CA ALA A 93 -19.24 4.80 14.36
C ALA A 93 -18.91 4.56 12.88
N LEU A 94 -19.74 5.06 11.95
CA LEU A 94 -19.49 5.00 10.50
C LEU A 94 -18.25 5.80 10.09
N THR A 95 -18.05 6.99 10.67
CA THR A 95 -16.83 7.78 10.46
C THR A 95 -15.58 7.03 10.93
N VAL A 96 -15.60 6.51 12.16
CA VAL A 96 -14.48 5.71 12.71
C VAL A 96 -14.23 4.49 11.84
N SER A 97 -15.27 3.80 11.38
CA SER A 97 -15.16 2.63 10.49
C SER A 97 -14.45 2.98 9.18
N THR A 98 -14.82 4.12 8.58
CA THR A 98 -14.21 4.62 7.35
C THR A 98 -12.70 4.85 7.54
N TYR A 99 -12.29 5.57 8.60
CA TYR A 99 -10.88 5.91 8.82
C TYR A 99 -10.03 4.78 9.43
N SER A 100 -10.66 3.81 10.08
CA SER A 100 -9.99 2.60 10.58
C SER A 100 -9.98 1.45 9.57
N ALA A 101 -10.70 1.60 8.45
CA ALA A 101 -10.94 0.55 7.45
C ALA A 101 -11.41 -0.77 8.09
N ALA A 102 -12.32 -0.66 9.07
CA ALA A 102 -12.80 -1.79 9.86
C ALA A 102 -14.29 -1.67 10.20
N ASP A 103 -14.99 -2.80 10.18
CA ASP A 103 -16.40 -2.92 10.53
C ASP A 103 -16.62 -3.03 12.06
N ASP A 104 -15.61 -3.49 12.79
CA ASP A 104 -15.60 -3.55 14.25
C ASP A 104 -14.98 -2.26 14.78
N VAL A 105 -15.77 -1.39 15.39
CA VAL A 105 -15.32 -0.09 15.89
C VAL A 105 -15.51 0.04 17.39
N VAL A 106 -14.56 0.71 18.04
CA VAL A 106 -14.62 1.00 19.47
C VAL A 106 -14.25 2.47 19.72
N PHE A 107 -15.06 3.13 20.53
CA PHE A 107 -14.81 4.47 21.05
C PHE A 107 -15.25 4.58 22.50
N TRP A 108 -14.73 5.58 23.20
CA TRP A 108 -15.20 5.91 24.54
C TRP A 108 -16.43 6.79 24.47
N GLU A 109 -17.39 6.57 25.36
CA GLU A 109 -18.49 7.50 25.58
C GLU A 109 -18.51 7.96 27.03
N THR A 110 -18.55 9.28 27.25
CA THR A 110 -18.82 9.86 28.56
C THR A 110 -20.31 10.17 28.67
N VAL A 111 -20.98 9.51 29.61
CA VAL A 111 -22.40 9.66 29.92
C VAL A 111 -22.58 10.39 31.25
N THR A 112 -23.69 11.13 31.40
CA THR A 112 -23.98 11.92 32.62
C THR A 112 -24.16 11.05 33.87
N GLY A 113 -24.56 9.78 33.68
CA GLY A 113 -24.93 8.83 34.71
C GLY A 113 -26.14 9.24 35.55
N ARG A 114 -26.86 10.30 35.13
CA ARG A 114 -28.07 10.78 35.80
C ARG A 114 -29.32 9.99 35.43
N ASP A 115 -29.16 8.94 34.65
CA ASP A 115 -30.19 7.96 34.31
C ASP A 115 -30.13 6.71 35.22
N ALA A 116 -29.19 6.65 36.18
CA ALA A 116 -29.17 5.59 37.17
C ALA A 116 -30.46 5.61 38.01
N PRO A 117 -30.98 4.45 38.45
CA PRO A 117 -32.25 4.32 39.17
C PRO A 117 -32.15 4.78 40.64
N VAL A 118 -31.73 6.03 40.84
CA VAL A 118 -31.56 6.69 42.14
C VAL A 118 -32.54 7.87 42.20
N PRO A 119 -33.52 7.85 43.11
CA PRO A 119 -34.51 8.93 43.23
C PRO A 119 -33.84 10.30 43.39
N GLY A 120 -34.23 11.26 42.55
CA GLY A 120 -33.73 12.63 42.56
C GLY A 120 -32.31 12.81 41.99
N ILE A 121 -31.77 11.83 41.28
CA ILE A 121 -30.41 11.91 40.72
C ILE A 121 -30.22 13.10 39.77
N GLU A 122 -31.26 13.58 39.09
CA GLU A 122 -31.19 14.76 38.21
C GLU A 122 -30.80 16.03 38.97
N GLU A 123 -31.31 16.21 40.18
CA GLU A 123 -31.04 17.37 41.05
C GLU A 123 -29.86 17.14 42.02
N MET A 124 -29.27 15.94 42.00
CA MET A 124 -28.20 15.56 42.92
C MET A 124 -26.90 16.32 42.61
N VAL A 125 -26.30 16.87 43.67
CA VAL A 125 -24.97 17.50 43.59
C VAL A 125 -23.91 16.45 43.91
N GLY A 126 -23.17 16.02 42.89
CA GLY A 126 -22.12 15.00 42.99
C GLY A 126 -21.66 14.51 41.62
N VAL A 127 -20.59 13.72 41.60
CA VAL A 127 -20.01 13.18 40.36
C VAL A 127 -20.75 11.89 39.98
N THR A 128 -21.69 11.98 39.05
CA THR A 128 -22.40 10.81 38.51
C THR A 128 -21.86 10.37 37.14
N LEU A 129 -20.97 11.16 36.53
CA LEU A 129 -20.39 10.87 35.21
C LEU A 129 -19.74 9.49 35.16
N ALA A 130 -19.92 8.80 34.04
CA ALA A 130 -19.25 7.54 33.75
C ALA A 130 -18.69 7.54 32.33
N THR A 131 -17.56 6.87 32.13
CA THR A 131 -16.96 6.69 30.80
C THR A 131 -16.87 5.20 30.50
N VAL A 132 -17.44 4.79 29.37
CA VAL A 132 -17.64 3.39 28.99
C VAL A 132 -17.15 3.13 27.57
N PRO A 133 -16.61 1.93 27.28
CA PRO A 133 -16.26 1.57 25.92
C PRO A 133 -17.54 1.20 25.16
N MET A 134 -17.76 1.87 24.04
CA MET A 134 -18.84 1.60 23.10
C MET A 134 -18.26 0.83 21.91
N ARG A 135 -18.62 -0.46 21.81
CA ARG A 135 -18.26 -1.30 20.66
C ARG A 135 -19.45 -1.44 19.71
N MET A 136 -19.21 -1.26 18.42
CA MET A 136 -20.23 -1.43 17.39
C MET A 136 -19.67 -2.32 16.28
N MET A 137 -20.41 -3.38 15.95
CA MET A 137 -20.15 -4.22 14.79
C MET A 137 -21.05 -3.72 13.66
N LEU A 138 -20.48 -3.02 12.70
CA LEU A 138 -21.18 -2.52 11.54
C LEU A 138 -21.27 -3.65 10.52
N GLU A 139 -22.47 -4.07 10.15
CA GLU A 139 -22.64 -5.11 9.13
C GLU A 139 -22.97 -4.44 7.79
N PRO A 140 -22.08 -4.50 6.77
CA PRO A 140 -22.26 -3.76 5.53
C PRO A 140 -23.56 -4.08 4.79
N SER A 141 -24.08 -5.31 4.95
CA SER A 141 -25.31 -5.77 4.32
C SER A 141 -26.61 -5.29 4.99
N LYS A 142 -26.54 -4.76 6.23
CA LYS A 142 -27.73 -4.26 6.94
C LYS A 142 -28.17 -2.92 6.38
N THR A 143 -29.45 -2.64 6.52
CA THR A 143 -30.03 -1.33 6.22
C THR A 143 -29.66 -0.29 7.28
N VAL A 144 -29.75 0.99 6.94
CA VAL A 144 -29.57 2.09 7.89
C VAL A 144 -30.53 2.00 9.07
N ALA A 145 -31.80 1.66 8.83
CA ALA A 145 -32.80 1.49 9.89
C ALA A 145 -32.42 0.36 10.87
N GLU A 146 -31.98 -0.79 10.36
CA GLU A 146 -31.53 -1.91 11.20
C GLU A 146 -30.29 -1.54 12.02
N LEU A 147 -29.35 -0.79 11.42
CA LEU A 147 -28.16 -0.31 12.12
C LEU A 147 -28.54 0.65 13.27
N LEU A 148 -29.45 1.61 13.04
CA LEU A 148 -29.92 2.52 14.07
C LEU A 148 -30.60 1.78 15.24
N CYS A 149 -31.45 0.80 14.94
CA CYS A 149 -32.08 -0.06 15.94
C CYS A 149 -31.02 -0.84 16.75
N TYR A 150 -30.03 -1.40 16.07
CA TYR A 150 -28.91 -2.10 16.71
C TYR A 150 -28.13 -1.17 17.65
N VAL A 151 -27.74 0.02 17.20
CA VAL A 151 -26.99 0.99 18.02
C VAL A 151 -27.81 1.46 19.23
N GLN A 152 -29.12 1.70 19.06
CA GLN A 152 -30.00 2.06 20.17
C GLN A 152 -30.08 0.93 21.22
N ALA A 153 -30.20 -0.32 20.78
CA ALA A 153 -30.23 -1.48 21.65
C ALA A 153 -28.89 -1.69 22.40
N GLN A 154 -27.76 -1.55 21.71
CA GLN A 154 -26.43 -1.63 22.34
C GLN A 154 -26.24 -0.53 23.40
N SER A 155 -26.62 0.71 23.07
CA SER A 155 -26.56 1.83 24.00
C SER A 155 -27.44 1.59 25.23
N ALA A 156 -28.62 1.01 25.05
CA ALA A 156 -29.50 0.64 26.16
C ALA A 156 -28.87 -0.43 27.08
N ALA A 157 -28.22 -1.45 26.52
CA ALA A 157 -27.57 -2.51 27.30
C ALA A 157 -26.36 -1.99 28.11
N VAL A 158 -25.54 -1.11 27.51
CA VAL A 158 -24.38 -0.53 28.18
C VAL A 158 -24.77 0.36 29.36
N ARG A 159 -25.87 1.12 29.26
CA ARG A 159 -26.34 2.01 30.34
C ARG A 159 -26.52 1.28 31.68
N THR A 160 -27.06 0.05 31.68
CA THR A 160 -27.26 -0.75 32.91
C THR A 160 -25.95 -1.07 33.64
N HIS A 161 -24.82 -1.07 32.92
CA HIS A 161 -23.50 -1.43 33.46
C HIS A 161 -22.51 -0.24 33.48
N GLN A 162 -22.98 0.98 33.25
CA GLN A 162 -22.11 2.14 32.97
C GLN A 162 -21.16 2.52 34.12
N HIS A 163 -21.54 2.23 35.37
CA HIS A 163 -20.73 2.56 36.55
C HIS A 163 -19.73 1.46 36.97
N THR A 164 -19.46 0.47 36.12
CA THR A 164 -18.48 -0.60 36.41
C THR A 164 -17.05 -0.06 36.60
N GLY A 165 -16.72 1.02 35.90
CA GLY A 165 -15.41 1.69 35.98
C GLY A 165 -14.37 1.13 35.01
N ILE A 166 -13.67 2.04 34.32
CA ILE A 166 -12.71 1.73 33.23
C ILE A 166 -11.62 0.74 33.66
N GLN A 167 -11.01 0.97 34.84
CA GLN A 167 -9.90 0.15 35.33
C GLN A 167 -10.33 -1.29 35.64
N TYR A 168 -11.59 -1.48 36.04
CA TYR A 168 -12.14 -2.81 36.27
C TYR A 168 -12.37 -3.52 34.94
N ILE A 169 -13.07 -2.86 33.99
CA ILE A 169 -13.36 -3.42 32.66
C ILE A 169 -12.07 -3.87 31.97
N ARG A 170 -11.05 -3.00 31.96
CA ARG A 170 -9.75 -3.28 31.33
C ARG A 170 -9.05 -4.55 31.88
N ARG A 171 -9.29 -4.90 33.14
CA ARG A 171 -8.60 -6.03 33.82
C ARG A 171 -9.34 -7.37 33.68
N ILE A 172 -10.49 -7.43 33.01
CA ILE A 172 -11.30 -8.65 32.91
C ILE A 172 -10.58 -9.71 32.06
N ASN A 173 -10.17 -9.37 30.84
CA ASN A 173 -9.39 -10.21 29.92
C ASN A 173 -8.67 -9.38 28.84
N VAL A 174 -8.06 -10.05 27.86
CA VAL A 174 -7.31 -9.41 26.75
C VAL A 174 -8.22 -8.59 25.83
N ASP A 175 -9.40 -9.11 25.48
CA ASP A 175 -10.33 -8.43 24.57
C ASP A 175 -10.86 -7.12 25.20
N THR A 176 -11.24 -7.17 26.48
CA THR A 176 -11.66 -5.97 27.22
C THR A 176 -10.51 -4.97 27.35
N ALA A 177 -9.27 -5.45 27.54
CA ALA A 177 -8.10 -4.58 27.59
C ALA A 177 -7.83 -3.88 26.25
N LEU A 178 -8.00 -4.61 25.15
CA LEU A 178 -7.88 -4.10 23.78
C LEU A 178 -8.97 -3.06 23.49
N ALA A 179 -10.24 -3.36 23.77
CA ALA A 179 -11.33 -2.39 23.60
C ALA A 179 -11.11 -1.11 24.42
N CYS A 180 -10.62 -1.23 25.66
CA CYS A 180 -10.24 -0.09 26.49
C CYS A 180 -8.97 0.66 26.01
N GLY A 181 -8.36 0.25 24.90
CA GLY A 181 -7.28 0.96 24.23
C GLY A 181 -7.75 2.04 23.24
N ALA A 182 -9.07 2.24 23.10
CA ALA A 182 -9.64 3.22 22.18
C ALA A 182 -9.06 4.63 22.39
N GLN A 183 -8.80 5.31 21.28
CA GLN A 183 -8.07 6.58 21.21
C GLN A 183 -8.97 7.79 20.98
N ASN A 184 -10.29 7.57 20.88
CA ASN A 184 -11.26 8.63 20.69
C ASN A 184 -12.38 8.54 21.72
N LEU A 185 -12.89 9.70 22.15
CA LEU A 185 -13.95 9.85 23.13
C LEU A 185 -15.05 10.76 22.62
N VAL A 186 -16.31 10.38 22.84
CA VAL A 186 -17.49 11.18 22.53
C VAL A 186 -18.26 11.51 23.82
N ALA A 187 -18.70 12.75 23.97
CA ALA A 187 -19.65 13.18 24.98
C ALA A 187 -20.86 13.82 24.29
N ILE A 188 -22.08 13.37 24.60
CA ILE A 188 -23.31 13.89 23.99
C ILE A 188 -24.11 14.62 25.07
N ASN A 189 -24.22 15.94 24.91
CA ASN A 189 -24.87 16.85 25.84
C ASN A 189 -26.15 17.44 25.22
N HIS A 190 -27.19 17.58 26.05
CA HIS A 190 -28.42 18.26 25.68
C HIS A 190 -28.41 19.70 26.21
N GLY A 191 -28.71 20.67 25.36
CA GLY A 191 -28.65 22.10 25.66
C GLY A 191 -27.56 22.81 24.85
N SER A 192 -27.71 24.13 24.68
CA SER A 192 -26.70 24.98 24.04
C SER A 192 -25.39 24.97 24.87
N ARG A 193 -24.25 25.07 24.20
CA ARG A 193 -22.94 25.21 24.86
C ARG A 193 -22.86 26.55 25.59
N GLU A 194 -23.37 27.61 24.99
CA GLU A 194 -23.46 28.93 25.59
C GLU A 194 -24.74 29.05 26.42
N SER A 195 -24.59 29.42 27.68
CA SER A 195 -25.70 29.78 28.55
C SER A 195 -26.38 31.04 28.03
N THR A 196 -27.69 30.98 27.79
CA THR A 196 -28.52 32.18 27.53
C THR A 196 -28.82 32.97 28.81
N ASP A 197 -28.38 32.48 29.97
CA ASP A 197 -28.56 33.12 31.25
C ASP A 197 -27.47 34.16 31.52
N SER A 198 -27.79 35.45 31.34
CA SER A 198 -26.92 36.60 31.63
C SER A 198 -26.49 36.72 33.10
N PHE A 199 -27.04 35.90 34.01
CA PHE A 199 -26.60 35.85 35.40
C PHE A 199 -25.25 35.14 35.57
N TRP A 200 -24.95 34.18 34.70
CA TRP A 200 -23.70 33.44 34.72
C TRP A 200 -22.88 33.84 33.51
N ASP A 201 -21.78 34.56 33.74
CA ASP A 201 -20.74 34.70 32.72
C ASP A 201 -19.88 33.44 32.80
N GLU A 202 -20.19 32.48 31.95
CA GLU A 202 -19.46 31.23 31.88
C GLU A 202 -18.12 31.53 31.19
N GLU A 203 -17.11 31.91 31.98
CA GLU A 203 -15.71 31.93 31.55
C GLU A 203 -15.30 30.49 31.27
N THR A 204 -15.66 30.02 30.07
CA THR A 204 -15.06 28.81 29.54
C THR A 204 -13.59 29.15 29.34
N ASN A 205 -12.74 28.67 30.25
CA ASN A 205 -11.34 28.45 29.89
C ASN A 205 -11.43 27.48 28.72
N GLU A 206 -11.38 28.00 27.50
CA GLU A 206 -11.15 27.21 26.30
C GLU A 206 -9.82 26.48 26.55
N MET A 207 -9.91 25.28 27.13
CA MET A 207 -8.80 24.53 27.73
C MET A 207 -7.78 24.02 26.68
N ALA A 208 -7.75 24.62 25.50
CA ALA A 208 -6.69 24.47 24.52
C ALA A 208 -5.34 24.78 25.21
N GLY A 209 -4.46 23.76 25.26
CA GLY A 209 -3.10 23.90 25.81
C GLY A 209 -2.90 23.50 27.27
N THR A 210 -3.91 22.98 27.99
CA THR A 210 -3.75 22.60 29.42
C THR A 210 -3.35 21.14 29.68
N ASN A 211 -3.00 20.33 28.66
CA ASN A 211 -2.67 18.90 28.78
C ASN A 211 -3.69 18.06 29.60
N PHE A 212 -4.93 18.52 29.72
CA PHE A 212 -5.94 17.88 30.55
C PHE A 212 -6.50 16.58 29.93
N TYR A 213 -6.52 16.50 28.60
CA TYR A 213 -7.09 15.36 27.88
C TYR A 213 -6.03 14.28 27.62
N SER A 214 -6.28 13.08 28.14
CA SER A 214 -5.41 11.90 27.94
C SER A 214 -5.66 11.15 26.63
N TYR A 215 -6.64 11.57 25.83
CA TYR A 215 -6.99 10.98 24.54
C TYR A 215 -6.56 11.91 23.40
N PRO A 216 -6.04 11.37 22.29
CA PRO A 216 -5.65 12.18 21.13
C PRO A 216 -6.84 12.81 20.39
N LEU A 217 -8.08 12.34 20.64
CA LEU A 217 -9.28 12.88 20.02
C LEU A 217 -10.47 12.84 20.99
N MET A 218 -11.12 13.97 21.20
CA MET A 218 -12.35 14.10 22.00
C MET A 218 -13.37 14.97 21.27
N LEU A 219 -14.60 14.48 21.17
CA LEU A 219 -15.75 15.18 20.61
C LEU A 219 -16.75 15.49 21.72
N SER A 220 -17.06 16.75 21.92
CA SER A 220 -18.13 17.24 22.80
C SER A 220 -19.28 17.75 21.93
N CYS A 221 -20.32 16.94 21.81
CA CYS A 221 -21.50 17.21 21.02
C CYS A 221 -22.56 17.93 21.86
N HIS A 222 -22.99 19.12 21.44
CA HIS A 222 -24.02 19.94 22.08
C HIS A 222 -25.23 20.04 21.16
N ILE A 223 -26.37 19.55 21.64
CA ILE A 223 -27.63 19.52 20.88
C ILE A 223 -28.50 20.68 21.34
N GLY A 224 -28.73 21.67 20.48
CA GLY A 224 -29.55 22.85 20.76
C GLY A 224 -30.14 23.45 19.49
N ASP A 225 -31.34 24.04 19.57
CA ASP A 225 -31.96 24.85 18.49
C ASP A 225 -32.06 24.22 17.09
N GLY A 226 -32.05 22.88 17.00
CA GLY A 226 -32.10 22.17 15.71
C GLY A 226 -30.74 21.97 15.05
N GLU A 227 -29.65 22.31 15.75
CA GLU A 227 -28.27 22.17 15.32
C GLU A 227 -27.50 21.23 16.26
N LEU A 228 -26.46 20.62 15.73
CA LEU A 228 -25.42 19.93 16.47
C LEU A 228 -24.13 20.76 16.40
N GLU A 229 -23.75 21.36 17.52
CA GLU A 229 -22.42 21.96 17.67
C GLU A 229 -21.47 20.93 18.29
N THR A 230 -20.38 20.62 17.61
CA THR A 230 -19.36 19.68 18.09
C THR A 230 -18.05 20.42 18.34
N VAL A 231 -17.64 20.48 19.60
CA VAL A 231 -16.31 20.96 20.00
C VAL A 231 -15.35 19.77 19.95
N VAL A 232 -14.32 19.86 19.13
CA VAL A 232 -13.36 18.79 18.91
C VAL A 232 -12.02 19.22 19.48
N HIS A 233 -11.51 18.46 20.44
CA HIS A 233 -10.13 18.58 20.91
C HIS A 233 -9.31 17.45 20.31
N PHE A 234 -8.17 17.78 19.69
CA PHE A 234 -7.34 16.78 19.04
C PHE A 234 -5.85 17.10 19.11
N ASP A 235 -5.04 16.06 18.96
CA ASP A 235 -3.59 16.15 18.90
C ASP A 235 -3.12 16.37 17.46
N PRO A 236 -2.57 17.56 17.12
CA PRO A 236 -2.10 17.87 15.77
C PRO A 236 -0.91 17.01 15.32
N GLY A 237 -0.18 16.37 16.25
CA GLY A 237 0.86 15.40 15.93
C GLY A 237 0.33 14.02 15.53
N VAL A 238 -0.95 13.76 15.76
CA VAL A 238 -1.64 12.52 15.38
C VAL A 238 -2.57 12.73 14.18
N ILE A 239 -3.37 13.80 14.21
CA ILE A 239 -4.27 14.20 13.12
C ILE A 239 -4.03 15.68 12.81
N SER A 240 -3.61 16.02 11.59
CA SER A 240 -3.47 17.44 11.18
C SER A 240 -4.82 18.17 11.24
N VAL A 241 -4.78 19.50 11.37
CA VAL A 241 -5.99 20.34 11.45
C VAL A 241 -6.90 20.14 10.24
N SER A 242 -6.32 20.12 9.05
CA SER A 242 -7.01 19.93 7.77
C SER A 242 -7.57 18.52 7.62
N GLN A 243 -6.84 17.48 8.04
CA GLN A 243 -7.38 16.13 8.11
C GLN A 243 -8.54 16.03 9.11
N MET A 244 -8.45 16.71 10.25
CA MET A 244 -9.52 16.74 11.24
C MET A 244 -10.78 17.42 10.67
N GLN A 245 -10.63 18.49 9.87
CA GLN A 245 -11.75 19.07 9.13
C GLN A 245 -12.42 18.05 8.22
N ARG A 246 -11.65 17.26 7.45
CA ARG A 246 -12.20 16.19 6.59
C ARG A 246 -12.90 15.09 7.39
N VAL A 247 -12.39 14.73 8.57
CA VAL A 247 -13.05 13.78 9.48
C VAL A 247 -14.39 14.33 9.97
N MET A 248 -14.47 15.64 10.27
CA MET A 248 -15.71 16.27 10.69
C MET A 248 -16.72 16.46 9.56
N ASP A 249 -16.26 16.82 8.36
CA ASP A 249 -17.10 16.86 7.14
C ASP A 249 -17.68 15.46 6.85
N GLN A 250 -16.88 14.40 7.04
CA GLN A 250 -17.34 13.03 6.92
C GLN A 250 -18.37 12.68 8.00
N PHE A 251 -18.15 13.09 9.24
CA PHE A 251 -19.12 12.90 10.32
C PHE A 251 -20.45 13.60 10.05
N ALA A 252 -20.43 14.82 9.51
CA ALA A 252 -21.63 15.52 9.08
C ALA A 252 -22.37 14.76 7.95
N LEU A 253 -21.64 14.27 6.93
CA LEU A 253 -22.20 13.46 5.85
C LEU A 253 -22.86 12.16 6.37
N MET A 254 -22.20 11.46 7.30
CA MET A 254 -22.77 10.26 7.93
C MET A 254 -24.01 10.59 8.76
N LEU A 255 -24.00 11.72 9.48
CA LEU A 255 -25.14 12.17 10.27
C LEU A 255 -26.34 12.52 9.41
N GLU A 256 -26.12 13.19 8.27
CA GLU A 256 -27.15 13.44 7.26
C GLU A 256 -27.69 12.11 6.71
N SER A 257 -26.79 11.18 6.36
CA SER A 257 -27.16 9.88 5.79
C SER A 257 -28.06 9.07 6.71
N VAL A 258 -27.72 8.99 8.00
CA VAL A 258 -28.54 8.28 8.99
C VAL A 258 -29.74 9.08 9.48
N SER A 259 -29.89 10.34 9.05
CA SER A 259 -31.05 11.19 9.35
C SER A 259 -32.02 11.32 8.18
N SER A 260 -31.62 10.91 6.97
CA SER A 260 -32.45 10.93 5.76
C SER A 260 -33.51 9.83 5.75
N SER A 261 -34.78 10.17 5.54
CA SER A 261 -35.86 9.18 5.41
C SER A 261 -35.72 8.31 4.17
N GLU A 262 -35.11 8.84 3.11
CA GLU A 262 -34.92 8.15 1.82
C GLU A 262 -33.90 7.01 1.94
N LEU A 263 -32.88 7.19 2.77
CA LEU A 263 -31.77 6.24 2.94
C LEU A 263 -32.05 5.17 4.01
N MET A 264 -33.19 5.19 4.69
CA MET A 264 -33.48 4.25 5.78
C MET A 264 -33.44 2.78 5.37
N ASN A 265 -33.83 2.48 4.11
CA ASN A 265 -33.83 1.14 3.54
C ASN A 265 -32.56 0.84 2.71
N GLU A 266 -31.69 1.83 2.52
CA GLU A 266 -30.40 1.62 1.85
C GLU A 266 -29.48 0.82 2.75
N LYS A 267 -28.63 0.01 2.13
CA LYS A 267 -27.62 -0.74 2.87
C LYS A 267 -26.45 0.15 3.28
N VAL A 268 -25.82 -0.20 4.40
CA VAL A 268 -24.62 0.50 4.90
C VAL A 268 -23.50 0.50 3.86
N GLU A 269 -23.31 -0.61 3.13
CA GLU A 269 -22.30 -0.72 2.06
C GLU A 269 -22.51 0.23 0.88
N ASP A 270 -23.75 0.66 0.64
CA ASP A 270 -24.15 1.49 -0.50
C ASP A 270 -24.14 2.99 -0.16
N LEU A 271 -23.96 3.35 1.12
CA LEU A 271 -23.84 4.75 1.54
C LEU A 271 -22.61 5.44 0.91
N SER A 272 -22.78 6.71 0.52
CA SER A 272 -21.67 7.52 0.03
C SER A 272 -20.74 7.86 1.19
N ILE A 273 -19.48 7.44 1.10
CA ILE A 273 -18.44 7.79 2.08
C ILE A 273 -17.56 8.95 1.62
N LEU A 274 -17.77 9.48 0.41
CA LEU A 274 -16.95 10.56 -0.12
C LEU A 274 -17.67 11.90 0.08
N THR A 275 -17.02 12.83 0.78
CA THR A 275 -17.56 14.18 0.95
C THR A 275 -17.47 14.98 -0.36
N PRO A 276 -18.33 15.99 -0.58
CA PRO A 276 -18.21 16.88 -1.72
C PRO A 276 -16.84 17.57 -1.81
N ASN A 277 -16.26 17.93 -0.66
CA ASN A 277 -14.95 18.57 -0.57
C ASN A 277 -13.80 17.61 -0.97
N ASP A 278 -13.85 16.36 -0.52
CA ASP A 278 -12.90 15.33 -0.98
C ASP A 278 -13.03 15.07 -2.48
N LEU A 279 -14.27 14.96 -2.99
CA LEU A 279 -14.51 14.77 -4.41
C LEU A 279 -13.89 15.91 -5.23
N GLN A 280 -14.13 17.17 -4.84
CA GLN A 280 -13.54 18.33 -5.52
C GLN A 280 -12.00 18.29 -5.46
N THR A 281 -11.43 18.01 -4.27
CA THR A 281 -9.98 17.93 -4.11
C THR A 281 -9.38 16.85 -5.03
N LEU A 282 -10.00 15.66 -5.09
CA LEU A 282 -9.55 14.57 -5.96
C LEU A 282 -9.66 14.94 -7.46
N GLN A 283 -10.69 15.69 -7.84
CA GLN A 283 -10.84 16.18 -9.20
C GLN A 283 -9.75 17.20 -9.56
N ASP A 284 -9.45 18.13 -8.65
CA ASP A 284 -8.41 19.13 -8.85
C ASP A 284 -7.02 18.47 -8.95
N MET A 285 -6.74 17.47 -8.11
CA MET A 285 -5.49 16.70 -8.14
C MET A 285 -5.30 15.93 -9.44
N ASN A 286 -6.38 15.38 -9.99
CA ASN A 286 -6.35 14.52 -11.18
C ASN A 286 -6.80 15.24 -12.47
N HIS A 287 -6.78 16.58 -12.48
CA HIS A 287 -7.17 17.38 -13.64
C HIS A 287 -6.11 17.38 -14.76
N ALA A 288 -4.86 17.04 -14.45
CA ALA A 288 -3.76 17.09 -15.42
C ALA A 288 -4.01 16.14 -16.61
N GLU A 289 -3.81 16.65 -17.84
CA GLU A 289 -3.81 15.80 -19.02
C GLU A 289 -2.71 14.75 -18.93
N THR A 290 -3.03 13.51 -19.33
CA THR A 290 -2.06 12.43 -19.48
C THR A 290 -1.76 12.26 -20.97
N PRO A 291 -0.84 13.05 -21.56
CA PRO A 291 -0.60 13.03 -22.99
C PRO A 291 -0.03 11.68 -23.42
N LEU A 292 -0.65 11.07 -24.43
CA LEU A 292 -0.16 9.85 -25.05
C LEU A 292 1.04 10.18 -25.95
N VAL A 293 2.18 9.52 -25.70
CA VAL A 293 3.31 9.56 -26.62
C VAL A 293 3.17 8.41 -27.61
N ASP A 294 2.44 8.67 -28.70
CA ASP A 294 2.07 7.67 -29.70
C ASP A 294 3.22 7.41 -30.70
N ARG A 295 4.30 6.79 -30.21
CA ARG A 295 5.54 6.56 -30.98
C ARG A 295 6.12 5.16 -30.73
N LEU A 296 6.97 4.70 -31.66
CA LEU A 296 7.79 3.52 -31.47
C LEU A 296 9.10 3.88 -30.77
N ILE A 297 9.48 3.11 -29.76
CA ILE A 297 10.67 3.34 -28.92
C ILE A 297 11.94 3.57 -29.75
N HIS A 298 12.21 2.70 -30.72
CA HIS A 298 13.42 2.79 -31.55
C HIS A 298 13.41 4.05 -32.44
N HIS A 299 12.24 4.54 -32.88
CA HIS A 299 12.15 5.82 -33.60
C HIS A 299 12.40 7.02 -32.68
N VAL A 300 11.91 7.00 -31.44
CA VAL A 300 12.18 8.09 -30.49
C VAL A 300 13.68 8.19 -30.19
N ILE A 301 14.34 7.05 -30.00
CA ILE A 301 15.79 7.00 -29.77
C ILE A 301 16.57 7.42 -31.01
N GLN A 302 16.14 6.99 -32.21
CA GLN A 302 16.77 7.39 -33.47
C GLN A 302 16.66 8.91 -33.70
N ASP A 303 15.47 9.49 -33.55
CA ASP A 303 15.25 10.93 -33.67
C ASP A 303 16.08 11.71 -32.65
N ARG A 304 16.14 11.21 -31.40
CA ARG A 304 17.00 11.79 -30.37
C ARG A 304 18.46 11.74 -30.79
N GLY A 305 18.94 10.63 -31.31
CA GLY A 305 20.32 10.47 -31.78
C GLY A 305 20.70 11.41 -32.93
N ILE A 306 19.77 11.70 -33.85
CA ILE A 306 20.00 12.60 -34.99
C ILE A 306 20.30 14.05 -34.56
N ILE A 307 19.69 14.50 -33.46
CA ILE A 307 19.86 15.87 -32.96
C ILE A 307 21.03 16.03 -31.98
N GLN A 308 21.68 14.92 -31.58
CA GLN A 308 22.83 14.95 -30.69
C GLN A 308 24.12 15.27 -31.46
N ALA A 309 25.16 15.68 -30.73
CA ALA A 309 26.51 15.79 -31.29
C ALA A 309 27.00 14.43 -31.81
N GLN A 310 27.80 14.45 -32.89
CA GLN A 310 28.24 13.23 -33.58
C GLN A 310 29.05 12.28 -32.68
N ASP A 311 29.76 12.84 -31.71
CA ASP A 311 30.58 12.16 -30.71
C ASP A 311 29.83 11.90 -29.39
N LYS A 312 28.54 12.24 -29.30
CA LYS A 312 27.73 11.97 -28.11
C LYS A 312 27.63 10.47 -27.88
N LEU A 313 28.16 10.03 -26.74
CA LEU A 313 28.05 8.65 -26.27
C LEU A 313 26.60 8.31 -25.89
N ALA A 314 26.09 7.26 -26.50
CA ALA A 314 24.87 6.58 -26.09
C ALA A 314 25.18 5.54 -25.00
N ILE A 315 26.30 4.83 -25.15
CA ILE A 315 26.73 3.77 -24.24
C ILE A 315 28.20 3.99 -23.88
N HIS A 316 28.50 3.89 -22.59
CA HIS A 316 29.85 3.80 -22.04
C HIS A 316 29.94 2.52 -21.21
N ALA A 317 30.51 1.46 -21.76
CA ALA A 317 30.53 0.15 -21.12
C ALA A 317 31.95 -0.33 -20.83
N TRP A 318 32.05 -1.39 -20.02
CA TRP A 318 33.36 -2.01 -19.74
C TRP A 318 33.99 -2.66 -20.98
N ASP A 319 33.18 -3.05 -21.97
CA ASP A 319 33.61 -3.75 -23.19
C ASP A 319 33.81 -2.82 -24.39
N GLN A 320 33.01 -1.75 -24.53
CA GLN A 320 33.19 -0.73 -25.56
C GLN A 320 32.35 0.54 -25.31
N ASP A 321 32.73 1.61 -26.02
CA ASP A 321 31.95 2.85 -26.12
C ASP A 321 31.23 2.93 -27.46
N LEU A 322 29.98 3.41 -27.44
CA LEU A 322 29.17 3.60 -28.65
C LEU A 322 28.51 4.98 -28.64
N THR A 323 28.71 5.74 -29.73
CA THR A 323 27.91 6.93 -30.02
C THR A 323 26.49 6.55 -30.44
N TYR A 324 25.56 7.50 -30.41
CA TYR A 324 24.20 7.28 -30.93
C TYR A 324 24.20 6.76 -32.38
N ALA A 325 25.07 7.30 -33.24
CA ALA A 325 25.19 6.87 -34.64
C ALA A 325 25.73 5.44 -34.76
N GLN A 326 26.70 5.05 -33.92
CA GLN A 326 27.25 3.69 -33.91
C GLN A 326 26.23 2.69 -33.38
N LEU A 327 25.50 3.05 -32.31
CA LEU A 327 24.42 2.23 -31.75
C LEU A 327 23.31 1.99 -32.79
N ASP A 328 22.88 3.04 -33.51
CA ASP A 328 21.89 2.90 -34.57
C ASP A 328 22.37 1.99 -35.69
N SER A 329 23.61 2.18 -36.17
CA SER A 329 24.22 1.36 -37.23
C SER A 329 24.34 -0.11 -36.83
N GLN A 330 24.87 -0.42 -35.65
CA GLN A 330 25.04 -1.79 -35.18
C GLN A 330 23.70 -2.50 -34.96
N SER A 331 22.73 -1.81 -34.33
CA SER A 331 21.39 -2.39 -34.11
C SER A 331 20.63 -2.61 -35.42
N THR A 332 20.81 -1.74 -36.43
CA THR A 332 20.22 -1.94 -37.78
C THR A 332 20.81 -3.16 -38.47
N ARG A 333 22.14 -3.36 -38.42
CA ARG A 333 22.79 -4.55 -38.97
C ARG A 333 22.28 -5.83 -38.33
N LEU A 334 22.23 -5.87 -37.00
CA LEU A 334 21.70 -7.03 -36.27
C LEU A 334 20.21 -7.28 -36.58
N ALA A 335 19.41 -6.23 -36.77
CA ALA A 335 18.01 -6.37 -37.16
C ALA A 335 17.84 -7.10 -38.52
N CYS A 336 18.72 -6.84 -39.49
CA CYS A 336 18.69 -7.54 -40.77
C CYS A 336 18.99 -9.04 -40.62
N VAL A 337 19.97 -9.40 -39.79
CA VAL A 337 20.26 -10.81 -39.47
C VAL A 337 19.07 -11.48 -38.78
N LEU A 338 18.38 -10.78 -37.87
CA LEU A 338 17.18 -11.29 -37.23
C LEU A 338 16.06 -11.57 -38.24
N VAL A 339 15.85 -10.66 -39.20
CA VAL A 339 14.86 -10.84 -40.29
C VAL A 339 15.21 -12.06 -41.15
N GLU A 340 16.47 -12.22 -41.54
CA GLU A 340 16.94 -13.41 -42.27
C GLU A 340 16.74 -14.71 -41.48
N ASN A 341 16.73 -14.63 -40.15
CA ASN A 341 16.49 -15.75 -39.26
C ASN A 341 15.00 -16.02 -38.98
N GLY A 342 14.09 -15.25 -39.60
CA GLY A 342 12.64 -15.44 -39.52
C GLY A 342 11.93 -14.58 -38.48
N VAL A 343 12.61 -13.59 -37.89
CA VAL A 343 11.98 -12.62 -36.99
C VAL A 343 11.23 -11.57 -37.81
N GLY A 344 9.97 -11.32 -37.46
CA GLY A 344 9.16 -10.29 -38.08
C GLY A 344 8.13 -9.68 -37.13
N ALA A 345 7.15 -8.97 -37.70
CA ALA A 345 6.08 -8.35 -36.93
C ALA A 345 5.39 -9.37 -36.01
N SER A 346 5.17 -8.98 -34.76
CA SER A 346 4.54 -9.83 -33.72
C SER A 346 5.38 -11.00 -33.20
N SER A 347 6.64 -11.13 -33.65
CA SER A 347 7.56 -12.10 -33.03
C SER A 347 7.89 -11.66 -31.60
N ILE A 348 8.07 -12.63 -30.70
CA ILE A 348 8.63 -12.41 -29.37
C ILE A 348 10.02 -13.06 -29.36
N VAL A 349 11.05 -12.25 -29.15
CA VAL A 349 12.45 -12.67 -29.22
C VAL A 349 13.09 -12.57 -27.85
N PRO A 350 13.31 -13.71 -27.18
CA PRO A 350 14.07 -13.71 -25.94
C PRO A 350 15.54 -13.40 -26.17
N PHE A 351 16.21 -12.82 -25.19
CA PHE A 351 17.66 -12.69 -25.18
C PHE A 351 18.26 -13.16 -23.84
N CYS A 352 19.42 -13.81 -23.90
CA CYS A 352 20.14 -14.36 -22.75
C CYS A 352 21.62 -13.97 -22.85
N MET A 353 22.01 -12.88 -22.19
CA MET A 353 23.32 -12.24 -22.32
C MET A 353 23.78 -11.69 -20.97
N GLU A 354 25.09 -11.69 -20.72
CA GLU A 354 25.72 -10.96 -19.61
C GLU A 354 25.72 -9.44 -19.83
N LYS A 355 26.03 -8.69 -18.77
CA LYS A 355 26.17 -7.23 -18.81
C LYS A 355 27.20 -6.83 -19.87
N SER A 356 26.76 -6.12 -20.91
CA SER A 356 27.62 -5.61 -21.98
C SER A 356 26.91 -4.52 -22.78
N SER A 357 27.67 -3.76 -23.55
CA SER A 357 27.15 -2.82 -24.54
C SER A 357 26.16 -3.46 -25.54
N LEU A 358 26.37 -4.74 -25.86
CA LEU A 358 25.65 -5.47 -26.91
C LEU A 358 24.20 -5.80 -26.54
N VAL A 359 23.83 -5.71 -25.26
CA VAL A 359 22.45 -5.91 -24.83
C VAL A 359 21.54 -4.81 -25.36
N VAL A 360 21.97 -3.56 -25.27
CA VAL A 360 21.21 -2.41 -25.82
C VAL A 360 21.12 -2.51 -27.35
N VAL A 361 22.21 -2.90 -28.01
CA VAL A 361 22.23 -3.17 -29.46
C VAL A 361 21.19 -4.23 -29.84
N SER A 362 21.14 -5.32 -29.07
CA SER A 362 20.21 -6.45 -29.27
C SER A 362 18.75 -6.04 -29.06
N ILE A 363 18.46 -5.28 -28.00
CA ILE A 363 17.12 -4.76 -27.73
C ILE A 363 16.64 -3.88 -28.89
N LEU A 364 17.46 -2.91 -29.33
CA LEU A 364 17.10 -2.04 -30.45
C LEU A 364 16.94 -2.82 -31.76
N ALA A 365 17.77 -3.84 -32.00
CA ALA A 365 17.64 -4.70 -33.17
C ALA A 365 16.29 -5.44 -33.20
N ILE A 366 15.89 -6.04 -32.08
CA ILE A 366 14.58 -6.71 -31.93
C ILE A 366 13.44 -5.72 -32.19
N LEU A 367 13.48 -4.54 -31.58
CA LEU A 367 12.46 -3.52 -31.76
C LEU A 367 12.39 -3.03 -33.22
N LYS A 368 13.53 -2.90 -33.91
CA LYS A 368 13.60 -2.55 -35.34
C LYS A 368 13.04 -3.63 -36.27
N CYS A 369 13.03 -4.90 -35.83
CA CYS A 369 12.31 -5.99 -36.51
C CYS A 369 10.80 -5.96 -36.26
N SER A 370 10.27 -4.96 -35.54
CA SER A 370 8.87 -4.90 -35.11
C SER A 370 8.46 -6.08 -34.21
N ALA A 371 9.42 -6.56 -33.41
CA ALA A 371 9.26 -7.67 -32.48
C ALA A 371 9.38 -7.17 -31.03
N ALA A 372 8.83 -7.95 -30.10
CA ALA A 372 8.97 -7.70 -28.66
C ALA A 372 10.14 -8.48 -28.09
N PHE A 373 10.88 -7.90 -27.13
CA PHE A 373 11.97 -8.61 -26.46
C PHE A 373 11.54 -9.21 -25.11
N VAL A 374 12.20 -10.30 -24.71
CA VAL A 374 12.05 -10.92 -23.39
C VAL A 374 13.42 -11.19 -22.78
N PRO A 375 13.80 -10.53 -21.68
CA PRO A 375 15.06 -10.80 -21.03
C PRO A 375 15.02 -12.16 -20.31
N LEU A 376 16.09 -12.94 -20.47
CA LEU A 376 16.36 -14.18 -19.76
C LEU A 376 17.65 -14.00 -18.94
N ASP A 377 17.62 -14.43 -17.67
CA ASP A 377 18.81 -14.43 -16.82
C ASP A 377 19.59 -15.74 -17.03
N PRO A 378 20.88 -15.69 -17.43
CA PRO A 378 21.73 -16.87 -17.52
C PRO A 378 21.86 -17.62 -16.19
N ALA A 379 21.66 -16.99 -15.04
CA ALA A 379 21.70 -17.64 -13.74
C ALA A 379 20.41 -18.42 -13.41
N HIS A 380 19.33 -18.26 -14.17
CA HIS A 380 18.09 -19.02 -13.94
C HIS A 380 18.24 -20.50 -14.32
N PRO A 381 17.54 -21.43 -13.65
CA PRO A 381 17.55 -22.84 -14.01
C PRO A 381 16.98 -23.12 -15.40
N ASP A 382 17.47 -24.17 -16.05
CA ASP A 382 17.03 -24.60 -17.39
C ASP A 382 15.53 -24.82 -17.50
N ALA A 383 14.89 -25.36 -16.45
CA ALA A 383 13.43 -25.57 -16.42
C ALA A 383 12.68 -24.24 -16.54
N ARG A 384 13.09 -23.23 -15.77
CA ARG A 384 12.48 -21.89 -15.80
C ARG A 384 12.68 -21.21 -17.14
N ILE A 385 13.88 -21.28 -17.71
CA ILE A 385 14.15 -20.72 -19.05
C ILE A 385 13.29 -21.41 -20.09
N ARG A 386 13.22 -22.75 -20.07
CA ARG A 386 12.39 -23.53 -20.99
C ARG A 386 10.92 -23.14 -20.90
N ASP A 387 10.38 -23.00 -19.69
CA ASP A 387 8.99 -22.63 -19.48
C ASP A 387 8.69 -21.25 -20.10
N ILE A 388 9.58 -20.27 -19.92
CA ILE A 388 9.45 -18.94 -20.54
C ILE A 388 9.52 -19.05 -22.08
N LEU A 389 10.47 -19.82 -22.63
CA LEU A 389 10.60 -20.01 -24.08
C LEU A 389 9.33 -20.63 -24.69
N VAL A 390 8.70 -21.58 -23.99
CA VAL A 390 7.44 -22.19 -24.40
C VAL A 390 6.28 -21.21 -24.28
N ASP A 391 6.19 -20.46 -23.18
CA ASP A 391 5.09 -19.52 -22.97
C ASP A 391 5.05 -18.40 -24.02
N VAL A 392 6.21 -17.97 -24.51
CA VAL A 392 6.32 -16.92 -25.55
C VAL A 392 6.38 -17.46 -26.99
N ASP A 393 6.27 -18.78 -27.18
CA ASP A 393 6.42 -19.45 -28.49
C ASP A 393 7.72 -19.04 -29.22
N ALA A 394 8.84 -18.98 -28.48
CA ALA A 394 10.10 -18.48 -29.00
C ALA A 394 10.65 -19.34 -30.16
N THR A 395 10.82 -18.74 -31.33
CA THR A 395 11.46 -19.38 -32.49
C THR A 395 12.95 -19.09 -32.57
N VAL A 396 13.35 -17.88 -32.17
CA VAL A 396 14.73 -17.37 -32.18
C VAL A 396 15.06 -16.79 -30.81
N VAL A 397 16.27 -17.05 -30.32
CA VAL A 397 16.78 -16.45 -29.08
C VAL A 397 18.14 -15.81 -29.36
N LEU A 398 18.32 -14.56 -28.95
CA LEU A 398 19.62 -13.89 -28.98
C LEU A 398 20.45 -14.31 -27.76
N CYS A 399 21.76 -14.53 -27.95
CA CYS A 399 22.63 -14.85 -26.82
C CYS A 399 24.09 -14.50 -27.05
N SER A 400 24.83 -14.32 -25.96
CA SER A 400 26.29 -14.30 -26.01
C SER A 400 26.82 -15.69 -26.41
N PRO A 401 27.97 -15.78 -27.10
CA PRO A 401 28.47 -17.04 -27.63
C PRO A 401 28.56 -18.18 -26.60
N GLN A 402 28.92 -17.87 -25.35
CA GLN A 402 29.01 -18.88 -24.29
C GLN A 402 27.68 -19.59 -23.93
N TYR A 403 26.52 -18.98 -24.24
CA TYR A 403 25.21 -19.55 -23.89
C TYR A 403 24.54 -20.29 -25.04
N ALA A 404 25.08 -20.22 -26.26
CA ALA A 404 24.48 -20.81 -27.46
C ALA A 404 24.29 -22.33 -27.34
N GLY A 405 25.27 -23.05 -26.81
CA GLY A 405 25.18 -24.50 -26.61
C GLY A 405 24.08 -24.89 -25.62
N ARG A 406 23.95 -24.13 -24.52
CA ARG A 406 22.90 -24.33 -23.51
C ARG A 406 21.51 -24.12 -24.10
N LEU A 407 21.30 -23.02 -24.83
CA LEU A 407 20.01 -22.70 -25.44
C LEU A 407 19.64 -23.67 -26.58
N GLY A 408 20.63 -24.16 -27.32
CA GLY A 408 20.46 -25.24 -28.30
C GLY A 408 19.91 -26.51 -27.66
N ASN A 409 20.42 -26.90 -26.47
CA ASN A 409 19.88 -28.04 -25.71
C ASN A 409 18.43 -27.82 -25.23
N LEU A 410 18.02 -26.57 -25.05
CA LEU A 410 16.63 -26.19 -24.75
C LEU A 410 15.75 -26.09 -26.02
N ARG A 411 16.26 -26.50 -27.18
CA ARG A 411 15.58 -26.51 -28.49
C ARG A 411 15.23 -25.13 -29.04
N ALA A 412 15.94 -24.09 -28.62
CA ALA A 412 15.83 -22.76 -29.20
C ALA A 412 16.86 -22.55 -30.31
N LYS A 413 16.49 -21.87 -31.41
CA LYS A 413 17.43 -21.42 -32.44
C LYS A 413 18.21 -20.22 -31.90
N ALA A 414 19.41 -20.47 -31.41
CA ALA A 414 20.29 -19.44 -30.84
C ALA A 414 21.00 -18.64 -31.93
N VAL A 415 20.79 -17.34 -31.97
CA VAL A 415 21.56 -16.39 -32.78
C VAL A 415 22.59 -15.73 -31.86
N GLN A 416 23.87 -15.95 -32.19
CA GLN A 416 24.99 -15.47 -31.38
C GLN A 416 25.26 -14.00 -31.65
N VAL A 417 25.46 -13.22 -30.60
CA VAL A 417 25.78 -11.80 -30.67
C VAL A 417 27.14 -11.57 -30.03
N SER A 418 28.09 -11.07 -30.81
CA SER A 418 29.40 -10.64 -30.32
C SER A 418 29.91 -9.48 -31.18
N GLN A 419 30.93 -8.77 -30.68
CA GLN A 419 31.47 -7.62 -31.38
C GLN A 419 32.01 -7.96 -32.77
N THR A 420 32.72 -9.08 -32.89
CA THR A 420 33.26 -9.56 -34.17
C THR A 420 32.13 -9.88 -35.14
N ILE A 421 31.11 -10.61 -34.68
CA ILE A 421 29.95 -10.97 -35.51
C ILE A 421 29.25 -9.70 -36.02
N ILE A 422 29.02 -8.69 -35.18
CA ILE A 422 28.32 -7.47 -35.58
C ILE A 422 29.09 -6.68 -36.64
N HIS A 423 30.42 -6.58 -36.51
CA HIS A 423 31.25 -5.88 -37.48
C HIS A 423 31.30 -6.57 -38.85
N ASP A 424 31.21 -7.90 -38.88
CA ASP A 424 31.21 -8.69 -40.11
C ASP A 424 29.88 -8.62 -40.88
N ILE A 425 28.79 -8.18 -40.23
CA ILE A 425 27.49 -7.99 -40.91
C ILE A 425 27.59 -6.77 -41.85
N PRO A 426 27.29 -6.91 -43.15
CA PRO A 426 27.31 -5.79 -44.07
C PRO A 426 26.28 -4.70 -43.68
N PRO A 427 26.53 -3.42 -44.00
CA PRO A 427 25.52 -2.38 -43.82
C PRO A 427 24.23 -2.75 -44.57
N CYS A 428 23.09 -2.60 -43.91
CA CYS A 428 21.79 -2.88 -44.48
C CYS A 428 20.82 -1.73 -44.20
N LYS A 429 19.72 -1.67 -44.95
CA LYS A 429 18.62 -0.73 -44.66
C LYS A 429 17.74 -1.31 -43.57
N GLN A 430 17.23 -0.44 -42.71
CA GLN A 430 16.27 -0.83 -41.68
C GLN A 430 15.06 -1.56 -42.31
N PRO A 431 14.59 -2.66 -41.72
CA PRO A 431 13.39 -3.35 -42.19
C PRO A 431 12.19 -2.40 -42.23
N ALA A 432 11.56 -2.24 -43.39
CA ALA A 432 10.41 -1.37 -43.58
C ALA A 432 9.12 -2.11 -43.18
N VAL A 433 8.81 -2.12 -41.89
CA VAL A 433 7.56 -2.68 -41.36
C VAL A 433 6.88 -1.63 -40.48
N SER A 434 5.65 -1.26 -40.85
CA SER A 434 4.83 -0.36 -40.04
C SER A 434 4.00 -1.20 -39.08
N ILE A 435 4.18 -0.97 -37.77
CA ILE A 435 3.38 -1.57 -36.71
C ILE A 435 2.62 -0.51 -35.93
N SER A 436 1.53 -0.93 -35.28
CA SER A 436 0.87 -0.09 -34.29
C SER A 436 1.82 0.20 -33.13
N THR A 437 1.78 1.41 -32.60
CA THR A 437 2.44 1.83 -31.35
C THR A 437 1.91 1.08 -30.12
N ASN A 438 0.72 0.49 -30.21
CA ASN A 438 0.18 -0.42 -29.20
C ASN A 438 0.68 -1.86 -29.37
N SER A 439 1.55 -2.15 -30.35
CA SER A 439 2.17 -3.47 -30.44
C SER A 439 3.09 -3.72 -29.23
N PRO A 440 3.21 -4.97 -28.74
CA PRO A 440 4.13 -5.31 -27.66
C PRO A 440 5.56 -4.87 -27.97
N ALA A 441 6.18 -4.16 -27.04
CA ALA A 441 7.60 -3.78 -27.09
C ALA A 441 8.45 -4.75 -26.25
N TYR A 442 7.95 -5.13 -25.08
CA TYR A 442 8.63 -6.08 -24.21
C TYR A 442 7.66 -6.87 -23.34
N ILE A 443 8.15 -8.00 -22.83
CA ILE A 443 7.46 -8.81 -21.82
C ILE A 443 8.42 -9.06 -20.66
N ILE A 444 8.00 -8.70 -19.45
CA ILE A 444 8.73 -9.01 -18.22
C ILE A 444 7.99 -10.09 -17.45
N PHE A 445 8.69 -11.18 -17.13
CA PHE A 445 8.17 -12.26 -16.31
C PHE A 445 8.39 -11.95 -14.82
N THR A 446 7.30 -11.88 -14.08
CA THR A 446 7.32 -11.74 -12.61
C THR A 446 6.84 -13.03 -11.95
N SER A 447 7.06 -13.18 -10.65
CA SER A 447 6.53 -14.30 -9.88
C SER A 447 5.00 -14.34 -9.93
N GLY A 448 4.43 -15.54 -9.93
CA GLY A 448 2.98 -15.75 -10.11
C GLY A 448 2.36 -16.57 -8.98
N THR A 449 1.14 -16.20 -8.57
CA THR A 449 0.43 -16.84 -7.44
C THR A 449 0.07 -18.31 -7.69
N THR A 450 0.06 -18.75 -8.94
CA THR A 450 -0.21 -20.14 -9.36
C THR A 450 1.04 -21.02 -9.37
N GLY A 451 2.21 -20.48 -9.02
CA GLY A 451 3.50 -21.20 -9.12
C GLY A 451 4.21 -21.05 -10.46
N LYS A 452 3.55 -20.51 -11.49
CA LYS A 452 4.18 -20.20 -12.78
C LYS A 452 4.41 -18.70 -12.94
N PRO A 453 5.56 -18.27 -13.49
CA PRO A 453 5.82 -16.87 -13.78
C PRO A 453 4.77 -16.26 -14.71
N LYS A 454 4.38 -15.00 -14.46
CA LYS A 454 3.42 -14.26 -15.29
C LYS A 454 4.15 -13.23 -16.14
N GLY A 455 3.94 -13.28 -17.46
CA GLY A 455 4.52 -12.31 -18.40
C GLY A 455 3.65 -11.08 -18.56
N THR A 456 4.12 -9.91 -18.15
CA THR A 456 3.41 -8.63 -18.32
C THR A 456 3.75 -8.02 -19.68
N ILE A 457 2.74 -7.75 -20.50
CA ILE A 457 2.92 -7.22 -21.88
C ILE A 457 2.83 -5.70 -21.88
N VAL A 458 3.92 -5.03 -22.26
CA VAL A 458 3.96 -3.56 -22.38
C VAL A 458 4.16 -3.16 -23.84
N GLY A 459 3.32 -2.24 -24.32
CA GLY A 459 3.40 -1.71 -25.69
C GLY A 459 4.36 -0.53 -25.82
N HIS A 460 4.71 -0.16 -27.05
CA HIS A 460 5.62 0.96 -27.30
C HIS A 460 5.06 2.29 -26.78
N SER A 461 3.80 2.62 -27.07
CA SER A 461 3.16 3.87 -26.66
C SER A 461 3.11 4.02 -25.13
N ALA A 462 2.77 2.94 -24.43
CA ALA A 462 2.72 2.90 -22.97
C ALA A 462 4.11 3.17 -22.36
N PHE A 463 5.15 2.50 -22.87
CA PHE A 463 6.51 2.75 -22.42
C PHE A 463 7.00 4.15 -22.79
N CYS A 464 6.80 4.63 -24.02
CA CYS A 464 7.21 5.97 -24.44
C CYS A 464 6.54 7.06 -23.61
N THR A 465 5.25 6.87 -23.28
CA THR A 465 4.52 7.80 -22.42
C THR A 465 5.11 7.81 -21.01
N GLY A 466 5.32 6.62 -20.42
CA GLY A 466 5.96 6.49 -19.11
C GLY A 466 7.35 7.10 -19.09
N ALA A 467 8.24 6.65 -19.98
CA ALA A 467 9.62 7.11 -20.10
C ALA A 467 9.77 8.63 -20.28
N THR A 468 8.84 9.25 -21.02
CA THR A 468 8.83 10.71 -21.16
C THR A 468 8.48 11.37 -19.83
N ALA A 469 7.41 10.90 -19.17
CA ALA A 469 6.92 11.49 -17.93
C ALA A 469 7.84 11.23 -16.73
N HIS A 470 8.21 9.97 -16.45
CA HIS A 470 9.06 9.63 -15.30
C HIS A 470 10.50 10.11 -15.50
N GLY A 471 11.01 10.14 -16.74
CA GLY A 471 12.35 10.67 -17.00
C GLY A 471 12.44 12.16 -16.66
N LEU A 472 11.45 12.97 -17.07
CA LEU A 472 11.36 14.38 -16.68
C LEU A 472 11.19 14.54 -15.16
N ALA A 473 10.29 13.77 -14.54
CA ALA A 473 10.05 13.84 -13.09
C ALA A 473 11.29 13.47 -12.25
N MET A 474 12.18 12.63 -12.80
CA MET A 474 13.43 12.23 -12.15
C MET A 474 14.65 13.04 -12.62
N GLY A 475 14.45 14.12 -13.37
CA GLY A 475 15.51 15.01 -13.81
C GLY A 475 16.50 14.39 -14.80
N MET A 476 16.05 13.45 -15.63
CA MET A 476 16.87 12.91 -16.72
C MET A 476 16.94 13.86 -17.90
N ASP A 477 18.14 13.99 -18.46
CA ASP A 477 18.45 14.84 -19.61
C ASP A 477 19.68 14.31 -20.38
N GLU A 478 20.16 15.08 -21.35
CA GLU A 478 21.34 14.75 -22.15
C GLU A 478 22.65 14.74 -21.36
N SER A 479 22.72 15.39 -20.20
CA SER A 479 23.89 15.37 -19.31
C SER A 479 23.93 14.12 -18.42
N SER A 480 22.82 13.38 -18.36
CA SER A 480 22.67 12.21 -17.51
C SER A 480 23.56 11.06 -17.95
N ARG A 481 24.37 10.55 -17.02
CA ARG A 481 25.19 9.35 -17.12
C ARG A 481 24.62 8.32 -16.16
N VAL A 482 23.77 7.46 -16.70
CA VAL A 482 22.89 6.56 -15.95
C VAL A 482 23.55 5.20 -15.75
N LEU A 483 23.70 4.78 -14.51
CA LEU A 483 24.19 3.44 -14.17
C LEU A 483 23.21 2.35 -14.60
N GLN A 484 23.69 1.37 -15.37
CA GLN A 484 22.92 0.17 -15.72
C GLN A 484 23.16 -0.93 -14.67
N PHE A 485 22.51 -0.81 -13.52
CA PHE A 485 22.68 -1.71 -12.39
C PHE A 485 21.72 -2.91 -12.44
N ALA A 486 20.43 -2.69 -12.63
CA ALA A 486 19.41 -3.72 -12.46
C ALA A 486 19.64 -4.95 -13.36
N SER A 487 19.27 -6.14 -12.87
CA SER A 487 19.23 -7.35 -13.72
C SER A 487 18.26 -7.12 -14.88
N TYR A 488 18.60 -7.66 -16.05
CA TYR A 488 17.78 -7.49 -17.26
C TYR A 488 16.38 -8.07 -17.11
N THR A 489 16.17 -9.04 -16.21
CA THR A 489 14.83 -9.57 -15.93
C THR A 489 13.96 -8.64 -15.08
N PHE A 490 14.48 -7.49 -14.65
CA PHE A 490 13.71 -6.43 -14.03
C PHE A 490 13.49 -5.29 -15.01
N ASP A 491 12.27 -4.79 -14.99
CA ASP A 491 11.81 -3.64 -15.77
C ASP A 491 12.59 -2.35 -15.46
N ALA A 492 13.14 -2.21 -14.24
CA ALA A 492 14.09 -1.14 -13.89
C ALA A 492 15.27 -1.05 -14.88
N SER A 493 15.79 -2.18 -15.37
CA SER A 493 16.88 -2.18 -16.36
C SER A 493 16.46 -1.56 -17.70
N ILE A 494 15.19 -1.74 -18.08
CA ILE A 494 14.63 -1.16 -19.30
C ILE A 494 14.56 0.35 -19.17
N MET A 495 14.26 0.89 -17.98
CA MET A 495 14.32 2.33 -17.72
C MET A 495 15.77 2.82 -17.77
N GLU A 496 16.71 2.16 -17.09
CA GLU A 496 18.14 2.52 -17.11
C GLU A 496 18.71 2.59 -18.54
N MET A 497 18.24 1.73 -19.44
CA MET A 497 18.68 1.71 -20.84
C MET A 497 17.86 2.63 -21.74
N LEU A 498 16.56 2.37 -21.89
CA LEU A 498 15.76 2.99 -22.94
C LEU A 498 15.22 4.36 -22.55
N THR A 499 14.92 4.61 -21.27
CA THR A 499 14.53 5.96 -20.83
C THR A 499 15.71 6.93 -20.96
N THR A 500 16.91 6.50 -20.55
CA THR A 500 18.15 7.26 -20.73
C THR A 500 18.35 7.70 -22.18
N LEU A 501 18.21 6.75 -23.12
CA LEU A 501 18.40 7.03 -24.55
C LEU A 501 17.32 7.95 -25.14
N ILE A 502 16.07 7.87 -24.65
CA ILE A 502 14.98 8.77 -25.06
C ILE A 502 15.30 10.23 -24.69
N HIS A 503 15.97 10.44 -23.54
CA HIS A 503 16.36 11.77 -23.05
C HIS A 503 17.75 12.24 -23.53
N GLY A 504 18.44 11.45 -24.35
CA GLY A 504 19.75 11.83 -24.91
C GLY A 504 20.94 11.57 -23.98
N GLY A 505 20.72 10.89 -22.86
CA GLY A 505 21.76 10.54 -21.88
C GLY A 505 22.72 9.46 -22.37
N THR A 506 23.64 9.07 -21.49
CA THR A 506 24.59 7.97 -21.70
C THR A 506 24.31 6.84 -20.71
N VAL A 507 24.19 5.61 -21.21
CA VAL A 507 24.04 4.40 -20.39
C VAL A 507 25.43 3.88 -20.00
N CYS A 508 25.72 3.80 -18.70
CA CYS A 508 26.98 3.34 -18.16
C CYS A 508 26.86 1.86 -17.71
N VAL A 509 27.53 0.94 -18.41
CA VAL A 509 27.36 -0.51 -18.20
C VAL A 509 28.61 -1.13 -17.58
N PRO A 510 28.67 -1.35 -16.25
CA PRO A 510 29.78 -2.05 -15.60
C PRO A 510 29.78 -3.55 -15.94
N SER A 511 30.91 -4.22 -15.73
CA SER A 511 30.94 -5.68 -15.79
C SER A 511 30.14 -6.28 -14.63
N ASP A 512 29.72 -7.55 -14.74
CA ASP A 512 29.04 -8.21 -13.62
C ASP A 512 29.93 -8.33 -12.36
N GLU A 513 31.25 -8.44 -12.54
CA GLU A 513 32.23 -8.47 -11.45
C GLU A 513 32.28 -7.13 -10.72
N GLU A 514 32.39 -6.02 -11.44
CA GLU A 514 32.38 -4.67 -10.86
C GLU A 514 31.04 -4.36 -10.19
N ARG A 515 29.93 -4.70 -10.87
CA ARG A 515 28.57 -4.49 -10.37
C ARG A 515 28.31 -5.13 -9.01
N MET A 516 28.91 -6.30 -8.75
CA MET A 516 28.72 -7.08 -7.52
C MET A 516 29.85 -6.90 -6.49
N GLY A 517 31.06 -6.57 -6.95
CA GLY A 517 32.27 -6.53 -6.11
C GLY A 517 32.77 -5.13 -5.74
N ASP A 518 32.67 -4.16 -6.65
CA ASP A 518 33.15 -2.78 -6.46
C ASP A 518 32.28 -1.74 -7.20
N LEU A 519 31.04 -1.62 -6.72
CA LEU A 519 30.05 -0.75 -7.35
C LEU A 519 30.44 0.75 -7.26
N ALA A 520 31.04 1.17 -6.14
CA ALA A 520 31.46 2.56 -5.96
C ALA A 520 32.63 2.91 -6.90
N GLY A 521 33.61 2.01 -7.04
CA GLY A 521 34.69 2.17 -8.00
C GLY A 521 34.19 2.27 -9.44
N ALA A 522 33.21 1.44 -9.82
CA ALA A 522 32.58 1.52 -11.14
C ALA A 522 31.86 2.86 -11.38
N ILE A 523 31.09 3.34 -10.40
CA ILE A 523 30.40 4.65 -10.45
C ILE A 523 31.41 5.78 -10.69
N GLY A 524 32.51 5.80 -9.94
CA GLY A 524 33.57 6.80 -10.09
C GLY A 524 34.28 6.71 -11.44
N ARG A 525 34.71 5.50 -11.85
CA ARG A 525 35.44 5.27 -13.11
C ARG A 525 34.63 5.67 -14.35
N MET A 526 33.32 5.45 -14.32
CA MET A 526 32.43 5.74 -15.44
C MET A 526 31.84 7.16 -15.39
N HIS A 527 32.18 7.95 -14.37
CA HIS A 527 31.59 9.27 -14.10
C HIS A 527 30.06 9.24 -14.08
N VAL A 528 29.49 8.25 -13.40
CA VAL A 528 28.04 8.12 -13.25
C VAL A 528 27.54 9.28 -12.39
N ASN A 529 26.53 10.01 -12.87
CA ASN A 529 25.91 11.12 -12.15
C ASN A 529 24.45 10.86 -11.79
N TRP A 530 23.85 9.77 -12.30
CA TRP A 530 22.47 9.38 -12.04
C TRP A 530 22.37 7.87 -11.83
N ALA A 531 21.69 7.43 -10.78
CA ALA A 531 21.46 6.00 -10.52
C ALA A 531 20.06 5.74 -9.94
N LEU A 532 19.45 4.62 -10.34
CA LEU A 532 18.30 4.04 -9.67
C LEU A 532 18.73 2.76 -8.96
N LEU A 533 18.58 2.72 -7.65
CA LEU A 533 18.97 1.58 -6.83
C LEU A 533 17.83 1.14 -5.92
N THR A 534 17.86 -0.12 -5.52
CA THR A 534 17.03 -0.57 -4.41
C THR A 534 17.57 0.03 -3.11
N PRO A 535 16.71 0.38 -2.14
CA PRO A 535 17.17 0.82 -0.83
C PRO A 535 18.22 -0.10 -0.20
N SER A 536 18.06 -1.43 -0.33
CA SER A 536 19.05 -2.42 0.13
C SER A 536 20.43 -2.25 -0.50
N VAL A 537 20.53 -1.97 -1.80
CA VAL A 537 21.81 -1.76 -2.49
C VAL A 537 22.40 -0.41 -2.12
N ALA A 538 21.58 0.63 -2.01
CA ALA A 538 22.04 1.97 -1.64
C ALA A 538 22.67 2.02 -0.22
N GLN A 539 22.29 1.11 0.69
CA GLN A 539 22.95 0.97 2.00
C GLN A 539 24.39 0.47 1.92
N LEU A 540 24.77 -0.21 0.83
CA LEU A 540 26.11 -0.77 0.65
C LEU A 540 27.12 0.29 0.21
N ILE A 541 26.65 1.46 -0.21
CA ILE A 541 27.48 2.53 -0.76
C ILE A 541 27.48 3.70 0.23
N GLN A 542 28.65 4.25 0.51
CA GLN A 542 28.77 5.50 1.24
C GLN A 542 28.79 6.68 0.25
N PRO A 543 28.04 7.78 0.49
CA PRO A 543 27.99 8.91 -0.42
C PRO A 543 29.37 9.52 -0.72
N SER A 544 30.28 9.53 0.26
CA SER A 544 31.65 10.03 0.11
C SER A 544 32.50 9.25 -0.91
N LEU A 545 32.14 8.00 -1.22
CA LEU A 545 32.83 7.18 -2.21
C LEU A 545 32.36 7.45 -3.64
N VAL A 546 31.26 8.18 -3.82
CA VAL A 546 30.65 8.48 -5.12
C VAL A 546 30.33 9.97 -5.27
N PRO A 547 31.32 10.87 -5.12
CA PRO A 547 31.09 12.32 -5.03
C PRO A 547 30.52 12.97 -6.31
N GLU A 548 30.60 12.29 -7.46
CA GLU A 548 30.04 12.78 -8.73
C GLU A 548 28.57 12.40 -8.95
N LEU A 549 28.03 11.50 -8.11
CA LEU A 549 26.63 11.12 -8.16
C LEU A 549 25.77 12.32 -7.74
N ARG A 550 24.94 12.84 -8.64
CA ARG A 550 24.07 14.01 -8.37
C ARG A 550 22.67 13.61 -7.99
N THR A 551 22.14 12.59 -8.67
CA THR A 551 20.77 12.11 -8.46
C THR A 551 20.79 10.63 -8.10
N LEU A 552 20.13 10.31 -6.98
CA LEU A 552 19.90 8.92 -6.56
C LEU A 552 18.40 8.71 -6.41
N VAL A 553 17.86 7.84 -7.24
CA VAL A 553 16.47 7.39 -7.14
C VAL A 553 16.45 6.07 -6.40
N LEU A 554 15.69 6.00 -5.31
CA LEU A 554 15.41 4.74 -4.64
C LEU A 554 14.05 4.21 -5.08
N GLY A 555 14.00 2.94 -5.48
CA GLY A 555 12.78 2.30 -5.94
C GLY A 555 12.80 0.79 -5.74
N GLY A 556 11.64 0.16 -5.91
CA GLY A 556 11.53 -1.29 -5.76
C GLY A 556 11.49 -1.82 -4.32
N GLU A 557 11.74 -1.01 -3.29
CA GLU A 557 11.47 -1.36 -1.87
C GLU A 557 10.97 -0.15 -1.10
N ALA A 558 10.45 -0.37 0.10
CA ALA A 558 10.14 0.74 1.00
C ALA A 558 11.42 1.44 1.47
N MET A 559 11.46 2.76 1.34
CA MET A 559 12.53 3.57 1.91
C MET A 559 12.46 3.55 3.45
N SER A 560 13.55 3.90 4.12
CA SER A 560 13.64 4.01 5.57
C SER A 560 14.27 5.35 5.93
N SER A 561 14.05 5.83 7.16
CA SER A 561 14.67 7.06 7.64
C SER A 561 16.20 7.01 7.59
N ALA A 562 16.81 5.82 7.71
CA ALA A 562 18.26 5.66 7.58
C ALA A 562 18.76 6.04 6.18
N HIS A 563 18.03 5.66 5.11
CA HIS A 563 18.40 6.05 3.74
C HIS A 563 18.35 7.57 3.56
N ILE A 564 17.30 8.21 4.10
CA ILE A 564 17.12 9.66 4.05
C ILE A 564 18.29 10.34 4.75
N SER A 565 18.59 9.94 6.00
CA SER A 565 19.70 10.52 6.77
C SER A 565 21.06 10.34 6.09
N SER A 566 21.27 9.23 5.38
CA SER A 566 22.54 8.97 4.67
C SER A 566 22.67 9.79 3.39
N TRP A 567 21.62 9.90 2.58
CA TRP A 567 21.74 10.39 1.20
C TRP A 567 21.16 11.78 0.94
N ALA A 568 20.12 12.21 1.68
CA ALA A 568 19.35 13.41 1.33
C ALA A 568 20.16 14.72 1.35
N SER A 569 21.27 14.76 2.07
CA SER A 569 22.18 15.91 2.11
C SER A 569 23.29 15.88 1.05
N SER A 570 23.53 14.73 0.42
CA SER A 570 24.66 14.51 -0.51
C SER A 570 24.22 14.54 -1.97
N VAL A 571 22.97 14.17 -2.25
CA VAL A 571 22.43 14.03 -3.61
C VAL A 571 20.99 14.55 -3.67
N GLN A 572 20.47 14.77 -4.87
CA GLN A 572 19.03 14.87 -5.09
C GLN A 572 18.43 13.46 -4.91
N LEU A 573 18.00 13.17 -3.67
CA LEU A 573 17.38 11.92 -3.32
C LEU A 573 15.92 11.92 -3.77
N MET A 574 15.51 10.85 -4.46
CA MET A 574 14.15 10.68 -4.94
C MET A 574 13.60 9.31 -4.53
N ASN A 575 12.28 9.20 -4.45
CA ASN A 575 11.59 7.93 -4.25
C ASN A 575 10.71 7.65 -5.47
N ALA A 576 10.91 6.51 -6.12
CA ALA A 576 10.12 6.11 -7.28
C ALA A 576 9.35 4.83 -6.99
N TYR A 577 8.08 4.84 -7.41
CA TYR A 577 7.17 3.71 -7.25
C TYR A 577 6.52 3.35 -8.57
N GLY A 578 6.49 2.07 -8.88
CA GLY A 578 5.67 1.52 -9.93
C GLY A 578 5.77 0.00 -10.00
N PRO A 579 4.65 -0.69 -10.25
CA PRO A 579 4.66 -2.10 -10.63
C PRO A 579 4.95 -2.27 -12.14
N SER A 580 5.37 -3.46 -12.55
CA SER A 580 5.67 -3.75 -13.96
C SER A 580 4.47 -3.58 -14.89
N GLU A 581 3.25 -3.71 -14.36
CA GLU A 581 2.01 -3.51 -15.09
C GLU A 581 1.70 -2.04 -15.40
N THR A 582 2.53 -1.08 -14.97
CA THR A 582 2.37 0.36 -15.24
C THR A 582 3.56 0.97 -15.96
N SER A 583 4.24 0.19 -16.80
CA SER A 583 5.42 0.64 -17.55
C SER A 583 6.51 1.24 -16.65
N ILE A 584 6.89 0.49 -15.61
CA ILE A 584 8.02 0.74 -14.69
C ILE A 584 7.69 1.69 -13.54
N ILE A 585 7.36 2.96 -13.80
CA ILE A 585 7.17 3.99 -12.76
C ILE A 585 5.81 4.66 -12.95
N ALA A 586 5.01 4.71 -11.88
CA ALA A 586 3.70 5.34 -11.84
C ALA A 586 3.61 6.53 -10.88
N ALA A 587 4.51 6.62 -9.90
CA ALA A 587 4.61 7.75 -8.98
C ALA A 587 6.06 8.09 -8.62
N VAL A 588 6.34 9.38 -8.42
CA VAL A 588 7.67 9.89 -8.03
C VAL A 588 7.53 10.95 -6.95
N ASN A 589 8.33 10.82 -5.89
CA ASN A 589 8.71 11.92 -5.02
C ASN A 589 10.05 12.48 -5.52
N PRO A 590 10.04 13.66 -6.17
CA PRO A 590 11.22 14.22 -6.84
C PRO A 590 12.21 14.88 -5.88
N ALA A 591 11.85 15.05 -4.60
CA ALA A 591 12.67 15.74 -3.61
C ALA A 591 12.43 15.16 -2.20
N VAL A 592 13.21 14.14 -1.85
CA VAL A 592 13.22 13.55 -0.51
C VAL A 592 14.25 14.29 0.36
N THR A 593 13.75 15.02 1.36
CA THR A 593 14.54 15.80 2.31
C THR A 593 14.65 15.11 3.66
N LEU A 594 15.49 15.63 4.56
CA LEU A 594 15.61 15.13 5.95
C LEU A 594 14.30 15.18 6.76
N THR A 595 13.33 16.00 6.35
CA THR A 595 12.01 16.12 6.98
C THR A 595 10.94 15.27 6.29
N SER A 596 11.28 14.61 5.18
CA SER A 596 10.33 13.79 4.43
C SER A 596 10.02 12.47 5.14
N GLY A 597 8.76 12.04 5.09
CA GLY A 597 8.36 10.72 5.55
C GLY A 597 8.83 9.61 4.58
N PRO A 598 9.41 8.50 5.06
CA PRO A 598 9.94 7.43 4.19
C PRO A 598 8.86 6.67 3.41
N SER A 599 7.60 6.76 3.83
CA SER A 599 6.45 6.18 3.11
C SER A 599 5.97 7.03 1.93
N ASN A 600 6.47 8.27 1.78
CA ASN A 600 6.03 9.18 0.73
C ASN A 600 6.66 8.78 -0.61
N ILE A 601 5.82 8.24 -1.51
CA ILE A 601 6.20 7.86 -2.88
C ILE A 601 5.85 8.96 -3.90
N GLY A 602 5.36 10.10 -3.43
CA GLY A 602 5.12 11.32 -4.20
C GLY A 602 3.82 11.27 -4.98
N ARG A 603 3.83 11.81 -6.20
CA ARG A 603 2.63 12.02 -7.01
C ARG A 603 2.65 11.16 -8.27
N ALA A 604 1.48 10.96 -8.86
CA ALA A 604 1.34 10.22 -10.11
C ALA A 604 2.19 10.85 -11.24
N VAL A 605 2.82 10.00 -12.07
CA VAL A 605 3.57 10.40 -13.26
C VAL A 605 3.15 9.55 -14.46
N GLY A 606 2.95 10.19 -15.62
CA GLY A 606 2.54 9.52 -16.88
C GLY A 606 1.09 9.00 -16.91
N GLY A 607 0.48 8.79 -15.75
CA GLY A 607 -0.92 8.42 -15.58
C GLY A 607 -1.54 9.11 -14.37
N LEU A 608 -2.74 8.69 -14.00
CA LEU A 608 -3.47 9.12 -12.81
C LEU A 608 -3.45 8.01 -11.75
N CYS A 609 -3.42 8.41 -10.48
CA CYS A 609 -3.52 7.50 -9.35
C CYS A 609 -4.81 7.76 -8.59
N TRP A 610 -5.54 6.69 -8.27
CA TRP A 610 -6.79 6.74 -7.51
C TRP A 610 -6.68 5.82 -6.31
N VAL A 611 -7.22 6.25 -5.17
CA VAL A 611 -7.30 5.41 -3.98
C VAL A 611 -8.74 5.00 -3.79
N VAL A 612 -8.98 3.69 -3.78
CA VAL A 612 -10.31 3.09 -3.63
C VAL A 612 -10.40 2.32 -2.33
N ASP A 613 -11.61 2.01 -1.88
CA ASP A 613 -11.81 1.13 -0.74
C ASP A 613 -11.02 -0.16 -0.89
N ALA A 614 -10.35 -0.59 0.19
CA ALA A 614 -9.43 -1.72 0.16
C ALA A 614 -10.13 -3.04 -0.23
N THR A 615 -11.45 -3.15 -0.09
CA THR A 615 -12.23 -4.34 -0.41
C THR A 615 -13.11 -4.16 -1.65
N ASN A 616 -13.43 -2.92 -2.02
CA ASN A 616 -14.34 -2.60 -3.11
C ASN A 616 -13.83 -1.48 -4.03
N HIS A 617 -13.35 -1.83 -5.24
CA HIS A 617 -12.84 -0.85 -6.20
C HIS A 617 -13.88 0.12 -6.77
N ASP A 618 -15.17 -0.13 -6.56
CA ASP A 618 -16.27 0.72 -7.01
C ASP A 618 -16.56 1.87 -6.05
N ARG A 619 -15.75 2.04 -5.00
CA ARG A 619 -15.86 3.13 -4.04
C ARG A 619 -14.51 3.86 -3.92
N LEU A 620 -14.50 5.17 -4.16
CA LEU A 620 -13.33 6.00 -3.87
C LEU A 620 -13.15 6.12 -2.36
N ALA A 621 -11.89 6.09 -1.91
CA ALA A 621 -11.55 6.34 -0.52
C ALA A 621 -11.47 7.86 -0.28
N PRO A 622 -11.96 8.37 0.87
CA PRO A 622 -11.72 9.74 1.29
C PRO A 622 -10.23 10.04 1.48
N ILE A 623 -9.86 11.33 1.44
CA ILE A 623 -8.48 11.75 1.66
C ILE A 623 -8.07 11.45 3.11
N GLY A 624 -6.87 10.89 3.29
CA GLY A 624 -6.37 10.41 4.58
C GLY A 624 -6.75 8.97 4.93
N VAL A 625 -7.68 8.34 4.21
CA VAL A 625 -8.11 6.95 4.43
C VAL A 625 -7.20 5.98 3.68
N VAL A 626 -6.88 4.85 4.32
CA VAL A 626 -6.10 3.78 3.69
C VAL A 626 -6.97 2.99 2.72
N GLY A 627 -6.52 2.89 1.46
CA GLY A 627 -7.23 2.18 0.41
C GLY A 627 -6.29 1.50 -0.59
N GLU A 628 -6.85 0.74 -1.54
CA GLU A 628 -6.10 0.12 -2.63
C GLU A 628 -5.76 1.18 -3.70
N LEU A 629 -4.50 1.21 -4.15
CA LEU A 629 -4.07 2.09 -5.24
C LEU A 629 -4.47 1.51 -6.60
N LEU A 630 -5.16 2.32 -7.40
CA LEU A 630 -5.41 2.07 -8.82
C LEU A 630 -4.60 3.03 -9.68
N VAL A 631 -4.05 2.53 -10.78
CA VAL A 631 -3.36 3.36 -11.78
C VAL A 631 -4.19 3.39 -13.05
N GLU A 632 -4.48 4.58 -13.53
CA GLU A 632 -5.16 4.86 -14.79
C GLU A 632 -4.22 5.55 -15.76
N GLY A 633 -4.42 5.31 -17.05
CA GLY A 633 -3.82 6.12 -18.10
C GLY A 633 -3.03 5.31 -19.11
N PRO A 634 -2.34 5.98 -20.04
CA PRO A 634 -1.68 5.33 -21.16
C PRO A 634 -0.50 4.45 -20.76
N ILE A 635 0.03 4.59 -19.54
CA ILE A 635 1.18 3.83 -19.04
C ILE A 635 0.85 2.38 -18.62
N ILE A 636 -0.43 2.01 -18.54
CA ILE A 636 -0.80 0.65 -18.10
C ILE A 636 -0.50 -0.40 -19.17
N ALA A 637 -0.08 -1.58 -18.73
CA ALA A 637 0.16 -2.74 -19.57
C ALA A 637 -1.11 -3.22 -20.29
N GLN A 638 -0.90 -4.00 -21.35
CA GLN A 638 -1.99 -4.59 -22.12
C GLN A 638 -2.70 -5.70 -21.33
N GLY A 639 -1.94 -6.44 -20.52
CA GLY A 639 -2.42 -7.55 -19.72
C GLY A 639 -1.29 -8.55 -19.46
N TYR A 640 -1.68 -9.75 -19.04
CA TYR A 640 -0.78 -10.87 -18.84
C TYR A 640 -0.82 -11.83 -20.04
N LEU A 641 0.37 -12.27 -20.48
CA LEU A 641 0.55 -13.21 -21.60
C LEU A 641 -0.21 -14.51 -21.35
N LYS A 642 -1.03 -14.90 -22.34
CA LYS A 642 -1.85 -16.13 -22.35
C LYS A 642 -2.67 -16.34 -21.06
N ASN A 643 -3.04 -15.26 -20.36
CA ASN A 643 -3.80 -15.32 -19.11
C ASN A 643 -4.93 -14.27 -19.06
N PRO A 644 -6.02 -14.48 -19.84
CA PRO A 644 -7.13 -13.53 -19.92
C PRO A 644 -7.90 -13.38 -18.60
N GLN A 645 -8.01 -14.46 -17.81
CA GLN A 645 -8.69 -14.43 -16.52
C GLN A 645 -7.98 -13.48 -15.54
N LYS A 646 -6.67 -13.68 -15.32
CA LYS A 646 -5.90 -12.80 -14.44
C LYS A 646 -5.85 -11.37 -14.97
N SER A 647 -5.83 -11.20 -16.29
CA SER A 647 -5.90 -9.88 -16.92
C SER A 647 -7.21 -9.17 -16.58
N ALA A 648 -8.35 -9.85 -16.66
CA ALA A 648 -9.64 -9.25 -16.28
C ALA A 648 -9.73 -8.95 -14.77
N GLU A 649 -9.11 -9.77 -13.91
CA GLU A 649 -9.07 -9.54 -12.46
C GLU A 649 -8.23 -8.31 -12.07
N SER A 650 -7.10 -8.09 -12.75
CA SER A 650 -6.15 -7.01 -12.43
C SER A 650 -6.40 -5.72 -13.22
N PHE A 651 -6.91 -5.81 -14.45
CA PHE A 651 -7.15 -4.66 -15.33
C PHE A 651 -8.65 -4.45 -15.51
N ILE A 652 -9.22 -3.61 -14.64
CA ILE A 652 -10.66 -3.32 -14.60
C ILE A 652 -11.01 -2.14 -15.51
N THR A 653 -12.31 -2.00 -15.80
CA THR A 653 -12.82 -0.93 -16.67
C THR A 653 -14.03 -0.26 -16.07
N ASN A 654 -14.09 1.08 -16.18
CA ASN A 654 -15.21 1.91 -15.75
C ASN A 654 -15.80 1.54 -14.35
N PRO A 655 -15.01 1.58 -13.26
CA PRO A 655 -15.56 1.58 -11.90
C PRO A 655 -16.74 2.55 -11.73
N ARG A 656 -17.68 2.26 -10.84
CA ARG A 656 -18.96 3.01 -10.69
C ARG A 656 -18.77 4.52 -10.51
N TRP A 657 -17.74 4.94 -9.77
CA TRP A 657 -17.44 6.35 -9.50
C TRP A 657 -16.87 7.09 -10.72
N CYS A 658 -16.35 6.40 -11.75
CA CYS A 658 -15.68 7.04 -12.88
C CYS A 658 -16.59 7.96 -13.71
N ASN A 659 -17.91 7.72 -13.73
CA ASN A 659 -18.86 8.58 -14.45
C ASN A 659 -19.09 9.93 -13.76
N LYS A 660 -18.79 10.02 -12.46
CA LYS A 660 -18.95 11.25 -11.65
C LYS A 660 -17.67 12.06 -11.55
N SER A 661 -16.53 11.50 -11.98
CA SER A 661 -15.26 12.21 -12.03
C SER A 661 -14.99 12.68 -13.45
N PRO A 662 -14.75 13.98 -13.71
CA PRO A 662 -14.20 14.43 -14.97
C PRO A 662 -12.94 13.63 -15.30
N SER A 663 -12.82 13.25 -16.56
CA SER A 663 -11.70 12.49 -17.10
C SER A 663 -11.04 13.36 -18.17
N PRO A 664 -9.70 13.54 -18.13
CA PRO A 664 -8.97 14.13 -19.25
C PRO A 664 -9.04 13.24 -20.51
N SER A 665 -9.34 11.95 -20.35
CA SER A 665 -9.52 11.00 -21.46
C SER A 665 -10.92 11.09 -22.06
N THR A 666 -11.00 11.26 -23.37
CA THR A 666 -12.23 11.21 -24.18
C THR A 666 -12.69 9.78 -24.51
N SER A 667 -11.96 8.75 -24.03
CA SER A 667 -12.31 7.35 -24.27
C SER A 667 -13.55 6.95 -23.45
N PRO A 668 -14.58 6.34 -24.08
CA PRO A 668 -15.75 5.81 -23.36
C PRO A 668 -15.40 4.61 -22.47
N LYS A 669 -14.21 4.02 -22.64
CA LYS A 669 -13.72 2.88 -21.86
C LYS A 669 -12.40 3.24 -21.18
N ARG A 670 -12.49 3.70 -19.94
CA ARG A 670 -11.36 3.96 -19.05
C ARG A 670 -10.87 2.64 -18.46
N ARG A 671 -9.56 2.43 -18.44
CA ARG A 671 -8.91 1.21 -17.93
C ARG A 671 -8.06 1.54 -16.72
N PHE A 672 -8.10 0.66 -15.72
CA PHE A 672 -7.41 0.83 -14.46
C PHE A 672 -6.65 -0.46 -14.13
N TYR A 673 -5.45 -0.33 -13.60
CA TYR A 673 -4.71 -1.45 -13.04
C TYR A 673 -4.82 -1.45 -11.51
N LYS A 674 -5.27 -2.57 -10.95
CA LYS A 674 -5.31 -2.85 -9.51
C LYS A 674 -3.93 -3.27 -9.03
N THR A 675 -3.27 -2.40 -8.25
CA THR A 675 -1.89 -2.66 -7.81
C THR A 675 -1.82 -3.74 -6.71
N GLY A 676 -2.85 -3.86 -5.88
CA GLY A 676 -2.82 -4.62 -4.63
C GLY A 676 -2.03 -3.94 -3.50
N ASP A 677 -1.52 -2.73 -3.73
CA ASP A 677 -0.79 -1.92 -2.76
C ASP A 677 -1.77 -1.01 -1.99
N LEU A 678 -1.62 -0.96 -0.67
CA LEU A 678 -2.39 -0.11 0.22
C LEU A 678 -1.65 1.22 0.43
N VAL A 679 -2.36 2.32 0.22
CA VAL A 679 -1.83 3.68 0.32
C VAL A 679 -2.87 4.59 0.99
N LYS A 680 -2.43 5.77 1.44
CA LYS A 680 -3.33 6.90 1.74
C LYS A 680 -2.87 8.13 0.98
N LEU A 681 -3.80 9.00 0.63
CA LEU A 681 -3.47 10.35 0.13
C LEU A 681 -3.29 11.28 1.32
N ASP A 682 -2.27 12.13 1.28
CA ASP A 682 -2.21 13.30 2.14
C ASP A 682 -2.94 14.49 1.50
N GLU A 683 -2.96 15.61 2.22
CA GLU A 683 -3.68 16.83 1.85
C GLU A 683 -3.10 17.51 0.62
N ASP A 684 -1.78 17.41 0.44
CA ASP A 684 -1.11 17.94 -0.74
C ASP A 684 -1.40 17.06 -1.95
N GLY A 685 -1.81 15.80 -1.75
CA GLY A 685 -2.05 14.83 -2.80
C GLY A 685 -0.85 13.95 -3.11
N CYS A 686 0.14 13.91 -2.19
CA CYS A 686 1.16 12.88 -2.22
C CYS A 686 0.59 11.56 -1.73
N ILE A 687 1.12 10.48 -2.29
CA ILE A 687 0.71 9.11 -2.02
C ILE A 687 1.66 8.55 -0.96
N LEU A 688 1.08 8.08 0.14
CA LEU A 688 1.80 7.52 1.28
C LEU A 688 1.58 6.00 1.35
N PHE A 689 2.62 5.24 1.02
CA PHE A 689 2.59 3.78 1.00
C PHE A 689 2.41 3.18 2.39
N GLN A 690 1.44 2.27 2.54
CA GLN A 690 1.10 1.60 3.82
C GLN A 690 1.43 0.11 3.83
N GLY A 691 1.50 -0.55 2.67
CA GLY A 691 1.83 -1.96 2.56
C GLY A 691 1.13 -2.65 1.40
N ARG A 692 0.98 -3.98 1.51
CA ARG A 692 0.28 -4.83 0.54
C ARG A 692 -1.01 -5.35 1.15
N LYS A 693 -2.04 -5.49 0.31
CA LYS A 693 -3.29 -6.17 0.68
C LYS A 693 -3.15 -7.69 0.68
N ASP A 694 -2.25 -8.22 -0.15
CA ASP A 694 -2.05 -9.66 -0.36
C ASP A 694 -0.70 -10.17 0.20
N ASN A 695 -0.39 -11.44 -0.07
CA ASN A 695 0.83 -12.11 0.41
C ASN A 695 2.05 -11.83 -0.48
N GLN A 696 1.97 -10.87 -1.39
CA GLN A 696 3.11 -10.49 -2.19
C GLN A 696 4.09 -9.67 -1.36
N VAL A 697 5.37 -9.96 -1.51
CA VAL A 697 6.44 -9.28 -0.79
C VAL A 697 7.52 -8.84 -1.77
N LYS A 698 8.38 -7.93 -1.33
CA LYS A 698 9.60 -7.57 -2.06
C LYS A 698 10.80 -8.03 -1.24
N VAL A 699 11.66 -8.85 -1.84
CA VAL A 699 12.90 -9.35 -1.22
C VAL A 699 14.07 -8.86 -2.05
N ASN A 700 14.95 -8.03 -1.48
CA ASN A 700 16.07 -7.40 -2.18
C ASN A 700 15.62 -6.63 -3.45
N GLY A 701 14.46 -5.96 -3.37
CA GLY A 701 13.84 -5.21 -4.47
C GLY A 701 13.06 -6.05 -5.47
N GLN A 702 13.03 -7.36 -5.30
CA GLN A 702 12.45 -8.29 -6.27
C GLN A 702 11.06 -8.73 -5.81
N ARG A 703 10.10 -8.64 -6.73
CA ARG A 703 8.69 -8.97 -6.48
C ARG A 703 8.53 -10.49 -6.36
N LEU A 704 8.13 -10.95 -5.18
CA LEU A 704 7.94 -12.36 -4.83
C LEU A 704 6.51 -12.63 -4.39
N GLU A 705 5.83 -13.52 -5.10
CA GLU A 705 4.64 -14.20 -4.60
C GLU A 705 5.07 -15.33 -3.66
N LEU A 706 4.81 -15.19 -2.36
CA LEU A 706 5.13 -16.25 -1.38
C LEU A 706 4.50 -17.59 -1.76
N SER A 707 3.34 -17.54 -2.42
CA SER A 707 2.63 -18.69 -2.95
C SER A 707 3.42 -19.48 -4.01
N GLU A 708 4.31 -18.85 -4.80
CA GLU A 708 5.15 -19.57 -5.78
C GLU A 708 6.16 -20.47 -5.05
N VAL A 709 6.78 -19.96 -3.99
CA VAL A 709 7.69 -20.73 -3.14
C VAL A 709 6.93 -21.87 -2.47
N GLU A 710 5.74 -21.58 -1.92
CA GLU A 710 4.89 -22.56 -1.25
C GLU A 710 4.36 -23.64 -2.18
N HIS A 711 4.04 -23.30 -3.42
CA HIS A 711 3.63 -24.26 -4.44
C HIS A 711 4.73 -25.30 -4.66
N HIS A 712 5.97 -24.86 -4.90
CA HIS A 712 7.09 -25.79 -5.09
C HIS A 712 7.50 -26.53 -3.81
N LEU A 713 7.34 -25.93 -2.62
CA LEU A 713 7.51 -26.62 -1.35
C LEU A 713 6.47 -27.74 -1.19
N SER A 714 5.20 -27.45 -1.51
CA SER A 714 4.11 -28.42 -1.38
C SER A 714 4.21 -29.58 -2.37
N ALA A 715 4.92 -29.38 -3.49
CA ALA A 715 5.19 -30.43 -4.47
C ALA A 715 6.35 -31.37 -4.05
N ASP A 716 7.10 -31.05 -3.00
CA ASP A 716 8.20 -31.88 -2.52
C ASP A 716 7.69 -33.05 -1.64
N PRO A 717 7.98 -34.32 -1.97
CA PRO A 717 7.47 -35.48 -1.22
C PRO A 717 7.91 -35.53 0.25
N ALA A 718 8.98 -34.83 0.63
CA ALA A 718 9.47 -34.80 2.00
C ALA A 718 8.70 -33.82 2.90
N ILE A 719 7.93 -32.88 2.32
CA ILE A 719 7.26 -31.80 3.01
C ILE A 719 5.78 -32.13 3.17
N GLN A 720 5.27 -32.03 4.41
CA GLN A 720 3.84 -32.15 4.70
C GLN A 720 3.14 -30.80 4.52
N HIS A 721 3.68 -29.76 5.15
CA HIS A 721 3.22 -28.38 4.98
C HIS A 721 4.44 -27.45 4.95
N GLY A 722 4.44 -26.49 4.03
CA GLY A 722 5.43 -25.43 3.92
C GLY A 722 4.74 -24.07 3.83
N LEU A 723 5.26 -23.10 4.58
CA LEU A 723 4.80 -21.72 4.62
C LEU A 723 6.00 -20.81 4.40
N ALA A 724 5.96 -19.95 3.40
CA ALA A 724 6.98 -18.93 3.17
C ALA A 724 6.54 -17.61 3.82
N ALA A 725 7.47 -16.88 4.42
CA ALA A 725 7.20 -15.61 5.08
C ALA A 725 8.39 -14.65 4.97
N VAL A 726 8.10 -13.35 4.99
CA VAL A 726 9.09 -12.29 5.16
C VAL A 726 8.69 -11.49 6.41
N PRO A 727 9.27 -11.79 7.59
CA PRO A 727 8.92 -11.11 8.82
C PRO A 727 9.18 -9.60 8.75
N SER A 728 8.29 -8.79 9.33
CA SER A 728 8.41 -7.33 9.38
C SER A 728 9.27 -6.83 10.55
N SER A 729 9.61 -7.72 11.50
CA SER A 729 10.41 -7.41 12.69
C SER A 729 11.20 -8.64 13.17
N GLY A 730 12.06 -8.45 14.17
CA GLY A 730 12.86 -9.53 14.76
C GLY A 730 14.13 -9.90 13.97
N PRO A 731 14.79 -11.01 14.33
CA PRO A 731 16.10 -11.40 13.77
C PRO A 731 16.05 -11.78 12.27
N PHE A 732 14.87 -12.10 11.76
CA PHE A 732 14.63 -12.44 10.35
C PHE A 732 13.96 -11.32 9.56
N LYS A 733 13.92 -10.08 10.09
CA LYS A 733 13.29 -8.94 9.45
C LYS A 733 13.76 -8.77 8.00
N GLY A 734 12.82 -8.73 7.06
CA GLY A 734 13.08 -8.50 5.63
C GLY A 734 13.72 -9.68 4.89
N ARG A 735 13.89 -10.85 5.53
CA ARG A 735 14.47 -12.04 4.91
C ARG A 735 13.39 -13.05 4.55
N LEU A 736 13.57 -13.73 3.42
CA LEU A 736 12.73 -14.87 3.06
C LEU A 736 13.04 -16.06 3.98
N VAL A 737 12.05 -16.45 4.77
CA VAL A 737 12.07 -17.59 5.70
C VAL A 737 11.03 -18.61 5.27
N VAL A 738 11.32 -19.88 5.47
CA VAL A 738 10.32 -20.95 5.35
C VAL A 738 10.12 -21.66 6.67
N ILE A 739 8.86 -21.80 7.07
CA ILE A 739 8.41 -22.64 8.16
C ILE A 739 7.87 -23.92 7.54
N LEU A 740 8.40 -25.08 7.94
CA LEU A 740 8.02 -26.36 7.35
C LEU A 740 7.78 -27.45 8.38
N SER A 741 6.90 -28.37 8.03
CA SER A 741 6.70 -29.66 8.71
C SER A 741 6.99 -30.78 7.72
N LEU A 742 7.76 -31.77 8.16
CA LEU A 742 8.24 -32.87 7.30
C LEU A 742 7.35 -34.10 7.46
N GLN A 743 7.18 -34.85 6.37
CA GLN A 743 6.41 -36.09 6.36
C GLN A 743 6.98 -37.14 7.34
N SER A 744 8.29 -37.13 7.58
CA SER A 744 8.98 -38.00 8.53
C SER A 744 8.61 -37.76 9.99
N LEU A 745 8.12 -36.57 10.34
CA LEU A 745 7.74 -36.19 11.71
C LEU A 745 6.31 -36.66 12.06
N VAL A 746 5.50 -36.98 11.05
CA VAL A 746 4.09 -37.42 11.19
C VAL A 746 3.96 -38.79 11.88
N GLY A 747 5.07 -39.55 12.00
CA GLY A 747 5.10 -40.90 12.58
C GLY A 747 5.24 -40.99 14.11
N THR A 748 5.44 -39.88 14.82
CA THR A 748 5.48 -39.91 16.30
C THR A 748 4.07 -39.80 16.86
N LYS A 749 3.42 -40.95 17.08
CA LYS A 749 2.13 -41.07 17.77
C LYS A 749 2.22 -40.52 19.20
N GLN A 750 1.90 -39.24 19.38
CA GLN A 750 1.30 -38.74 20.62
C GLN A 750 0.02 -37.99 20.26
N GLU A 751 -0.94 -38.07 21.17
CA GLU A 751 -2.37 -38.14 20.95
C GLU A 751 -3.00 -36.86 20.37
N MET A 752 -4.05 -37.06 19.56
CA MET A 752 -4.90 -36.00 19.03
C MET A 752 -5.74 -35.39 20.17
N ALA A 753 -5.27 -34.28 20.75
CA ALA A 753 -6.11 -33.37 21.53
C ALA A 753 -5.83 -31.92 21.09
N GLY A 754 -6.90 -31.17 20.78
CA GLY A 754 -6.81 -29.80 20.29
C GLY A 754 -6.17 -28.86 21.30
N GLY A 755 -5.03 -28.26 20.95
CA GLY A 755 -4.43 -27.17 21.74
C GLY A 755 -2.91 -26.99 21.65
N GLU A 756 -2.14 -27.93 21.08
CA GLU A 756 -0.67 -27.85 21.17
C GLU A 756 -0.02 -26.78 20.25
N LYS A 757 0.97 -26.08 20.81
CA LYS A 757 1.72 -24.95 20.22
C LYS A 757 2.72 -25.43 19.16
N MET A 758 2.97 -24.61 18.15
CA MET A 758 4.12 -24.78 17.25
C MET A 758 5.41 -24.85 18.07
N GLN A 759 6.25 -25.86 17.81
CA GLN A 759 7.55 -26.03 18.45
C GLN A 759 8.63 -26.27 17.40
N ILE A 760 9.75 -25.57 17.55
CA ILE A 760 10.95 -25.81 16.73
C ILE A 760 11.48 -27.20 17.05
N VAL A 761 11.67 -28.02 16.03
CA VAL A 761 12.28 -29.34 16.18
C VAL A 761 13.80 -29.14 16.23
N GLY A 762 14.44 -29.41 17.37
CA GLY A 762 15.87 -29.14 17.55
C GLY A 762 16.83 -30.12 16.84
N GLN A 763 16.35 -31.30 16.43
CA GLN A 763 17.14 -32.32 15.74
C GLN A 763 16.45 -32.72 14.43
N TYR A 764 16.76 -32.02 13.35
CA TYR A 764 16.42 -32.46 11.99
C TYR A 764 17.70 -32.66 11.17
N ALA A 765 17.67 -33.68 10.33
CA ALA A 765 18.81 -34.06 9.51
C ALA A 765 19.09 -32.97 8.48
N SER A 766 20.19 -32.21 8.66
CA SER A 766 20.73 -31.27 7.67
C SER A 766 20.69 -31.80 6.22
N PRO A 767 20.95 -33.10 5.94
CA PRO A 767 20.85 -33.65 4.57
C PRO A 767 19.47 -33.55 3.92
N GLN A 768 18.37 -33.69 4.68
CA GLN A 768 17.02 -33.61 4.12
C GLN A 768 16.69 -32.19 3.67
N LEU A 769 17.04 -31.18 4.47
CA LEU A 769 16.88 -29.77 4.10
C LEU A 769 17.76 -29.38 2.92
N THR A 770 19.00 -29.87 2.86
CA THR A 770 19.87 -29.67 1.70
C THR A 770 19.21 -30.24 0.43
N GLY A 771 18.67 -31.46 0.50
CA GLY A 771 17.96 -32.08 -0.63
C GLY A 771 16.70 -31.31 -1.05
N ILE A 772 15.91 -30.80 -0.11
CA ILE A 772 14.74 -29.94 -0.39
C ILE A 772 15.19 -28.65 -1.09
N ARG A 773 16.22 -27.99 -0.56
CA ARG A 773 16.76 -26.75 -1.11
C ARG A 773 17.27 -26.94 -2.54
N GLU A 774 17.97 -28.03 -2.81
CA GLU A 774 18.44 -28.38 -4.15
C GLU A 774 17.27 -28.61 -5.13
N ARG A 775 16.20 -29.30 -4.70
CA ARG A 775 15.02 -29.54 -5.57
C ARG A 775 14.25 -28.27 -5.87
N LEU A 776 14.14 -27.35 -4.91
CA LEU A 776 13.59 -26.01 -5.16
C LEU A 776 14.44 -25.21 -6.14
N GLY A 777 15.77 -25.26 -5.99
CA GLY A 777 16.72 -24.61 -6.89
C GLY A 777 16.65 -25.08 -8.34
N ARG A 778 15.98 -26.19 -8.64
CA ARG A 778 15.72 -26.64 -10.02
C ARG A 778 14.59 -25.88 -10.72
N HIS A 779 13.72 -25.22 -9.95
CA HIS A 779 12.50 -24.57 -10.47
C HIS A 779 12.49 -23.06 -10.19
N LEU A 780 13.00 -22.66 -9.02
CA LEU A 780 13.02 -21.27 -8.56
C LEU A 780 14.37 -20.61 -8.85
N ALA A 781 14.34 -19.29 -9.07
CA ALA A 781 15.56 -18.50 -9.17
C ALA A 781 16.30 -18.47 -7.81
N ALA A 782 17.63 -18.30 -7.83
CA ALA A 782 18.46 -18.40 -6.63
C ALA A 782 18.03 -17.45 -5.48
N TRP A 783 17.59 -16.24 -5.82
CA TRP A 783 17.11 -15.24 -4.86
C TRP A 783 15.75 -15.58 -4.23
N MET A 784 14.96 -16.47 -4.87
CA MET A 784 13.69 -16.97 -4.35
C MET A 784 13.90 -18.16 -3.39
N ILE A 785 15.13 -18.66 -3.27
CA ILE A 785 15.45 -19.75 -2.35
C ILE A 785 15.59 -19.17 -0.93
N PRO A 786 14.79 -19.65 0.05
CA PRO A 786 14.83 -19.14 1.41
C PRO A 786 16.22 -19.22 2.04
N SER A 787 16.60 -18.15 2.72
CA SER A 787 17.88 -18.06 3.44
C SER A 787 17.84 -18.79 4.80
N SER A 788 16.66 -18.86 5.42
CA SER A 788 16.44 -19.47 6.73
C SER A 788 15.30 -20.49 6.66
N TRP A 789 15.50 -21.61 7.34
CA TRP A 789 14.61 -22.76 7.33
C TRP A 789 14.27 -23.15 8.77
N ILE A 790 13.00 -23.02 9.14
CA ILE A 790 12.49 -23.32 10.47
C ILE A 790 11.65 -24.59 10.38
N VAL A 791 12.15 -25.68 10.97
CA VAL A 791 11.40 -26.95 11.01
C VAL A 791 10.58 -27.01 12.28
N VAL A 792 9.29 -27.23 12.13
CA VAL A 792 8.33 -27.36 13.22
C VAL A 792 7.69 -28.74 13.22
N ASN A 793 7.23 -29.17 14.39
CA ASN A 793 6.47 -30.41 14.55
C ASN A 793 5.19 -30.43 13.70
N ARG A 794 4.52 -29.27 13.57
CA ARG A 794 3.34 -29.04 12.74
C ARG A 794 3.17 -27.54 12.48
N ILE A 795 2.54 -27.16 11.37
CA ILE A 795 2.11 -25.77 11.16
C ILE A 795 0.69 -25.59 11.70
N CYS A 796 0.39 -24.42 12.30
CA CYS A 796 -0.96 -24.11 12.76
C CYS A 796 -1.96 -24.16 11.60
N LEU A 797 -3.14 -24.76 11.83
CA LEU A 797 -4.23 -24.82 10.87
C LEU A 797 -5.45 -24.08 11.45
N LEU A 798 -6.23 -23.45 10.56
CA LEU A 798 -7.57 -22.94 10.85
C LEU A 798 -8.55 -24.11 11.09
N PRO A 799 -9.71 -23.88 11.74
CA PRO A 799 -10.76 -24.89 11.86
C PRO A 799 -11.23 -25.47 10.52
N SER A 800 -11.02 -24.73 9.41
CA SER A 800 -11.29 -25.17 8.04
C SER A 800 -10.25 -26.14 7.46
N GLY A 801 -9.20 -26.48 8.21
CA GLY A 801 -8.09 -27.33 7.76
C GLY A 801 -7.04 -26.62 6.90
N LYS A 802 -7.21 -25.33 6.60
CA LYS A 802 -6.22 -24.50 5.89
C LYS A 802 -5.11 -24.02 6.82
N LEU A 803 -3.92 -23.69 6.29
CA LEU A 803 -2.82 -23.11 7.08
C LEU A 803 -3.23 -21.78 7.72
N ASP A 804 -3.02 -21.63 9.03
CA ASP A 804 -3.20 -20.39 9.77
C ASP A 804 -1.91 -19.55 9.67
N ARG A 805 -1.75 -18.88 8.53
CA ARG A 805 -0.56 -18.05 8.22
C ARG A 805 -0.34 -16.98 9.27
N ARG A 806 -1.39 -16.25 9.69
CA ARG A 806 -1.26 -15.13 10.62
C ARG A 806 -0.66 -15.59 11.94
N ARG A 807 -1.16 -16.71 12.47
CA ARG A 807 -0.64 -17.29 13.71
C ARG A 807 0.78 -17.83 13.55
N ALA A 808 1.09 -18.48 12.42
CA ALA A 808 2.41 -19.05 12.15
C ALA A 808 3.50 -17.99 11.90
N VAL A 809 3.15 -16.83 11.32
CA VAL A 809 4.10 -15.72 11.09
C VAL A 809 4.33 -14.89 12.34
N ASN A 810 3.33 -14.78 13.22
CA ASN A 810 3.45 -14.10 14.51
C ASN A 810 4.23 -14.92 15.56
N TRP A 811 4.22 -16.25 15.42
CA TRP A 811 5.04 -17.16 16.23
C TRP A 811 6.49 -17.13 15.73
#